data_AF-A0A814CCY9-F1
#
_entry.id   AF-A0A814CCY9-F1
#
_cell.length_a   1.000
_cell.length_b   1.000
_cell.length_c   1.000
_cell.angle_alpha   90.00
_cell.angle_beta   90.00
_cell.angle_gamma   90.00
#
_symmetry.space_group_name_H-M   'P 1'
#
loop_
_entity.id
_entity.type
_entity.pdbx_description
1 polymer ?
#
loop_
_entity_poly.entity_id
_entity_poly.type
_entity_poly.pdbx_seq_one_letter_code
_entity_poly.pdbx_strand_id
1 'polypeptide(L)'
;MDIKEELALACSYAFLFKLTNNFEQDLSLLWNNVPIKISFNPHMSFDELVEHISGILSLRKSTNIENNRMNDTILSIQFADRLCIINGSKNLFKQNTINTIGQRFQLIFEQIFSRNKLIFHCNFDPLFKLSILLPNEKHMLLSLTTTEINHQQFQKCLHEQFTHLALIHPQKIAIILDDQSLSYGEMLFYVERIVISLIIDYNIKVGEIICQYMDRSIEMILSILAIIMSGAIYCPVLSTDPLSRLINIIEQTKATHVLIHSSTNNLLYGSISLSTTLINVITCLNISHDETKLLESQLLIDPNDVAIIIFTSGSTGQPKGVQLTHTNLFHSFNSVTLANLIDINPTVLQLSQTSFDVHIEEIFLTLSYFGGCLIMLHPHGHLDLDYVSYTIEKMQVSFMDTIPRYIITLCQHLHSEDKKQQFRSLRTIFNGGESMSVNQANTMIEFFPNKTIRLYHIYGPAEASITTAYHQITINDINVSQISCGRRLPNFKIQLRDEYMQQVAIGQTGELFIGGMSIFSGYLMRLDLTEKALIQLDNDYYYRTGDIFRLDKESQLYFVGRRDYQVKLRGQRIELTEIEHVLLTSSFHLSACVVIKIVHNELDHLVTFVQTNNKDVTETCLIDECRRRLPRFMIPTRIIILSKLPYNTNGKIDRGRLPSVNLLSIEDEKNTIQRTDLEERVHRIWCHILRIDQQNIPLDTSFFSLGGTSLVLMQILYKYHEEFSVNVDIPLFFEHATISKHVTFLSKSHIIEDVWQRLPFNQGPASYAQERIYLDERVRFDTNGIDVPAYHDIAIYRISFGTVSRQRLRKTLKILLETHSALRTSFHLTDNGLEQRIEPLIECDYTTTIYYNTQQLKSIEREELINPSLFNLSKGHLMRCHICLYHENHSTINYETLFPSDVIMLNFHHIAVDGETSDILNEDLCTAYNQGSLSIGSNALRYLDYSIHERQLDMRAASKFWLDILQGYDLKQSLPLPYDYQRTGNNRSGARVRVVRFEFGSSLSHAFLDYASRVNVSVFQLGLACFFTFLARLSGETSDVDLCLACYSANRYRPELQRLVGLFVTTLPYRLRFNLNESFDQIVQHIRNLTMTIFRHS
;
A
#
# COMPACT_ATOMS: atom_id res chain seq x y z
N MET A 1 -38.10 -3.68 -35.83
CA MET A 1 -36.81 -2.98 -35.90
C MET A 1 -36.42 -2.58 -34.50
N ASP A 2 -35.12 -2.50 -34.20
CA ASP A 2 -34.62 -1.85 -32.99
C ASP A 2 -34.95 -0.35 -33.05
N ILE A 3 -35.11 0.30 -31.90
CA ILE A 3 -35.26 1.76 -31.80
C ILE A 3 -34.05 2.46 -32.46
N LYS A 4 -32.87 1.84 -32.41
CA LYS A 4 -31.68 2.30 -33.15
C LYS A 4 -31.85 2.21 -34.66
N GLU A 5 -32.49 1.16 -35.19
CA GLU A 5 -32.69 1.01 -36.64
C GLU A 5 -33.66 2.07 -37.18
N GLU A 6 -34.79 2.30 -36.51
CA GLU A 6 -35.77 3.31 -36.95
C GLU A 6 -35.21 4.73 -36.87
N LEU A 7 -34.46 5.04 -35.81
CA LEU A 7 -33.85 6.37 -35.62
C LEU A 7 -32.65 6.58 -36.56
N ALA A 8 -31.84 5.54 -36.83
CA ALA A 8 -30.81 5.58 -37.87
C ALA A 8 -31.41 5.71 -39.27
N LEU A 9 -32.53 5.05 -39.57
CA LEU A 9 -33.23 5.15 -40.86
C LEU A 9 -33.79 6.57 -41.07
N ALA A 10 -34.43 7.15 -40.05
CA ALA A 10 -34.89 8.54 -40.07
C ALA A 10 -33.73 9.54 -40.29
N CYS A 11 -32.61 9.35 -39.60
CA CYS A 11 -31.40 10.17 -39.81
C CYS A 11 -30.76 9.94 -41.19
N SER A 12 -30.82 8.72 -41.74
CA SER A 12 -30.36 8.40 -43.10
C SER A 12 -31.17 9.16 -44.16
N TYR A 13 -32.50 9.16 -44.04
CA TYR A 13 -33.38 9.95 -44.91
C TYR A 13 -33.11 11.45 -44.77
N ALA A 14 -32.91 11.96 -43.55
CA ALA A 14 -32.59 13.37 -43.32
C ALA A 14 -31.23 13.78 -43.91
N PHE A 15 -30.22 12.91 -43.82
CA PHE A 15 -28.88 13.11 -44.39
C PHE A 15 -28.90 13.08 -45.93
N LEU A 16 -29.57 12.08 -46.53
CA LEU A 16 -29.79 12.01 -47.98
C LEU A 16 -30.54 13.25 -48.49
N PHE A 17 -31.60 13.69 -47.80
CA PHE A 17 -32.35 14.90 -48.14
C PHE A 17 -31.51 16.18 -48.04
N LYS A 18 -30.53 16.24 -47.12
CA LYS A 18 -29.58 17.37 -47.04
C LYS A 18 -28.59 17.35 -48.21
N LEU A 19 -28.02 16.19 -48.54
CA LEU A 19 -27.10 15.99 -49.68
C LEU A 19 -27.74 16.32 -51.04
N THR A 20 -29.02 16.01 -51.25
CA THR A 20 -29.71 16.31 -52.51
C THR A 20 -30.12 17.77 -52.68
N ASN A 21 -30.08 18.59 -51.62
CA ASN A 21 -30.67 19.94 -51.62
C ASN A 21 -29.72 21.07 -51.16
N ASN A 22 -28.45 20.80 -50.84
CA ASN A 22 -27.42 21.81 -50.51
C ASN A 22 -27.81 22.84 -49.43
N PHE A 23 -28.52 22.42 -48.38
CA PHE A 23 -28.77 23.27 -47.20
C PHE A 23 -27.57 23.26 -46.25
N GLU A 24 -27.17 24.42 -45.70
CA GLU A 24 -26.08 24.50 -44.71
C GLU A 24 -26.55 24.30 -43.26
N GLN A 25 -27.80 24.65 -42.92
CA GLN A 25 -28.28 24.76 -41.52
C GLN A 25 -28.44 23.42 -40.77
N ASP A 26 -28.50 23.50 -39.43
CA ASP A 26 -28.83 22.38 -38.54
C ASP A 26 -30.22 21.81 -38.84
N LEU A 27 -30.33 20.49 -38.88
CA LEU A 27 -31.65 19.83 -38.93
C LEU A 27 -32.19 19.67 -37.51
N SER A 28 -33.50 19.92 -37.36
CA SER A 28 -34.22 19.71 -36.10
C SER A 28 -35.27 18.62 -36.31
N LEU A 29 -34.99 17.41 -35.83
CA LEU A 29 -35.91 16.27 -35.90
C LEU A 29 -36.80 16.23 -34.66
N LEU A 30 -38.08 15.93 -34.83
CA LEU A 30 -39.01 15.70 -33.71
C LEU A 30 -39.16 14.19 -33.48
N TRP A 31 -38.63 13.70 -32.36
CA TRP A 31 -38.82 12.31 -31.93
C TRP A 31 -39.58 12.31 -30.60
N ASN A 32 -40.70 11.58 -30.53
CA ASN A 32 -41.66 11.62 -29.41
C ASN A 32 -41.98 13.05 -28.92
N ASN A 33 -42.24 13.97 -29.86
CA ASN A 33 -42.50 15.39 -29.64
C ASN A 33 -41.36 16.20 -28.99
N VAL A 34 -40.14 15.66 -28.86
CA VAL A 34 -38.95 16.37 -28.40
C VAL A 34 -38.11 16.82 -29.60
N PRO A 35 -37.77 18.12 -29.74
CA PRO A 35 -36.91 18.58 -30.82
C PRO A 35 -35.44 18.23 -30.53
N ILE A 36 -34.86 17.42 -31.41
CA ILE A 36 -33.43 17.06 -31.43
C ILE A 36 -32.77 17.88 -32.54
N LYS A 37 -31.96 18.87 -32.14
CA LYS A 37 -31.06 19.57 -33.07
C LYS A 37 -29.83 18.70 -33.34
N ILE A 38 -29.54 18.45 -34.61
CA ILE A 38 -28.35 17.71 -35.04
C ILE A 38 -27.51 18.63 -35.94
N SER A 39 -26.32 18.98 -35.46
CA SER A 39 -25.31 19.75 -36.19
C SER A 39 -24.46 18.81 -37.05
N PHE A 40 -24.75 18.76 -38.34
CA PHE A 40 -24.07 17.85 -39.28
C PHE A 40 -22.73 18.44 -39.77
N ASN A 41 -21.64 17.72 -39.51
CA ASN A 41 -20.38 17.91 -40.24
C ASN A 41 -20.48 17.17 -41.59
N PRO A 42 -20.33 17.83 -42.75
CA PRO A 42 -20.46 17.19 -44.07
C PRO A 42 -19.35 16.17 -44.41
N HIS A 43 -18.32 16.05 -43.58
CA HIS A 43 -17.24 15.06 -43.72
C HIS A 43 -17.34 13.87 -42.75
N MET A 44 -18.39 13.82 -41.93
CA MET A 44 -18.64 12.72 -40.99
C MET A 44 -19.16 11.48 -41.73
N SER A 45 -18.59 10.31 -41.44
CA SER A 45 -19.07 9.03 -41.97
C SER A 45 -20.36 8.57 -41.30
N PHE A 46 -21.01 7.56 -41.89
CA PHE A 46 -22.28 7.04 -41.36
C PHE A 46 -22.12 6.44 -39.95
N ASP A 47 -21.06 5.69 -39.71
CA ASP A 47 -20.81 5.06 -38.41
C ASP A 47 -20.47 6.11 -37.33
N GLU A 48 -19.68 7.13 -37.67
CA GLU A 48 -19.42 8.27 -36.78
C GLU A 48 -20.70 9.05 -36.44
N LEU A 49 -21.64 9.20 -37.39
CA LEU A 49 -22.94 9.84 -37.14
C LEU A 49 -23.79 9.00 -36.16
N VAL A 50 -23.80 7.67 -36.31
CA VAL A 50 -24.51 6.76 -35.41
C VAL A 50 -23.88 6.73 -34.02
N GLU A 51 -22.55 6.75 -33.90
CA GLU A 51 -21.87 6.90 -32.60
C GLU A 51 -22.14 8.28 -31.98
N HIS A 52 -22.10 9.38 -32.75
CA HIS A 52 -22.35 10.73 -32.26
C HIS A 52 -23.77 10.88 -31.69
N ILE A 53 -24.79 10.36 -32.41
CA ILE A 53 -26.18 10.37 -31.94
C ILE A 53 -26.36 9.43 -30.73
N SER A 54 -25.70 8.27 -30.72
CA SER A 54 -25.71 7.36 -29.56
C SER A 54 -25.08 8.01 -28.32
N GLY A 55 -24.01 8.78 -28.49
CA GLY A 55 -23.35 9.54 -27.42
C GLY A 55 -24.23 10.67 -26.86
N ILE A 56 -24.96 11.39 -27.71
CA ILE A 56 -25.93 12.41 -27.27
C ILE A 56 -27.06 11.77 -26.43
N LEU A 57 -27.48 10.55 -26.76
CA LEU A 57 -28.50 9.81 -26.02
C LEU A 57 -27.97 9.22 -24.70
N SER A 58 -26.75 8.67 -24.67
CA SER A 58 -26.14 8.14 -23.43
C SER A 58 -25.80 9.26 -22.43
N LEU A 59 -25.33 10.42 -22.92
CA LEU A 59 -25.06 11.60 -22.10
C LEU A 59 -26.27 12.00 -21.24
N ARG A 60 -27.49 11.89 -21.77
CA ARG A 60 -28.73 12.22 -21.03
C ARG A 60 -29.15 11.20 -19.96
N LYS A 61 -28.62 9.98 -19.95
CA LYS A 61 -28.69 9.09 -18.77
C LYS A 61 -27.58 9.38 -17.77
N SER A 62 -26.40 9.78 -18.24
CA SER A 62 -25.23 10.00 -17.39
C SER A 62 -25.34 11.20 -16.42
N THR A 63 -26.23 12.16 -16.69
CA THR A 63 -26.34 13.39 -15.89
C THR A 63 -26.82 13.18 -14.44
N ASN A 64 -27.53 12.10 -14.14
CA ASN A 64 -27.96 11.80 -12.76
C ASN A 64 -26.80 11.30 -11.87
N ILE A 65 -25.63 10.97 -12.44
CA ILE A 65 -24.51 10.35 -11.71
C ILE A 65 -23.66 11.39 -10.96
N GLU A 66 -23.74 12.69 -11.30
CA GLU A 66 -22.84 13.71 -10.73
C GLU A 66 -23.10 14.06 -9.25
N ASN A 67 -24.27 13.73 -8.70
CA ASN A 67 -24.74 14.29 -7.42
C ASN A 67 -24.40 13.51 -6.15
N ASN A 68 -23.99 12.24 -6.23
CA ASN A 68 -23.71 11.40 -5.05
C ASN A 68 -22.42 11.80 -4.31
N ARG A 69 -22.46 12.96 -3.63
CA ARG A 69 -21.41 13.48 -2.74
C ARG A 69 -21.45 12.73 -1.40
N MET A 70 -21.00 11.48 -1.42
CA MET A 70 -20.79 10.68 -0.22
C MET A 70 -19.69 11.32 0.65
N ASN A 71 -20.11 12.13 1.62
CA ASN A 71 -19.19 12.74 2.57
C ASN A 71 -18.46 11.66 3.38
N ASP A 72 -17.17 11.90 3.61
CA ASP A 72 -16.19 11.02 4.27
C ASP A 72 -15.75 9.76 3.50
N THR A 73 -16.19 9.56 2.25
CA THR A 73 -15.66 8.49 1.38
C THR A 73 -14.17 8.68 1.06
N ILE A 74 -13.35 7.65 1.35
CA ILE A 74 -11.93 7.62 1.00
C ILE A 74 -11.75 7.45 -0.51
N LEU A 75 -12.32 6.37 -1.06
CA LEU A 75 -12.32 6.01 -2.48
C LEU A 75 -13.65 5.30 -2.80
N SER A 76 -14.28 5.59 -3.94
CA SER A 76 -15.41 4.83 -4.47
C SER A 76 -15.31 4.64 -5.98
N ILE A 77 -15.95 3.59 -6.48
CA ILE A 77 -16.10 3.27 -7.89
C ILE A 77 -17.58 3.18 -8.25
N GLN A 78 -17.96 3.65 -9.44
CA GLN A 78 -19.31 3.60 -9.99
C GLN A 78 -19.24 3.14 -11.44
N PHE A 79 -20.14 2.25 -11.83
CA PHE A 79 -20.28 1.75 -13.20
C PHE A 79 -21.67 2.10 -13.74
N ALA A 80 -21.73 2.66 -14.95
CA ALA A 80 -22.97 2.89 -15.68
C ALA A 80 -22.74 2.64 -17.17
N ASP A 81 -23.39 1.62 -17.73
CA ASP A 81 -23.17 1.10 -19.09
C ASP A 81 -21.68 0.82 -19.39
N ARG A 82 -20.99 1.75 -20.05
CA ARG A 82 -19.53 1.69 -20.33
C ARG A 82 -18.68 2.62 -19.48
N LEU A 83 -19.30 3.56 -18.78
CA LEU A 83 -18.64 4.61 -18.01
C LEU A 83 -18.22 4.08 -16.64
N CYS A 84 -16.93 4.17 -16.35
CA CYS A 84 -16.39 4.01 -15.01
C CYS A 84 -16.08 5.39 -14.42
N ILE A 85 -16.54 5.64 -13.19
CA ILE A 85 -16.19 6.83 -12.41
C ILE A 85 -15.51 6.38 -11.13
N ILE A 86 -14.32 6.93 -10.86
CA ILE A 86 -13.61 6.76 -9.58
C ILE A 86 -13.53 8.10 -8.87
N ASN A 87 -14.01 8.13 -7.64
CA ASN A 87 -13.98 9.29 -6.76
C ASN A 87 -13.00 9.03 -5.62
N GLY A 88 -12.19 10.02 -5.24
CA GLY A 88 -11.28 9.91 -4.10
C GLY A 88 -11.16 11.22 -3.30
N SER A 89 -11.05 11.12 -1.98
CA SER A 89 -11.04 12.30 -1.09
C SER A 89 -9.92 13.29 -1.41
N LYS A 90 -10.26 14.57 -1.61
CA LYS A 90 -9.29 15.67 -1.82
C LYS A 90 -8.36 15.88 -0.61
N ASN A 91 -8.75 15.39 0.56
CA ASN A 91 -7.97 15.50 1.81
C ASN A 91 -6.90 14.40 1.91
N LEU A 92 -6.98 13.35 1.09
CA LEU A 92 -6.07 12.20 1.09
C LEU A 92 -5.31 12.03 -0.24
N PHE A 93 -5.85 12.55 -1.35
CA PHE A 93 -5.29 12.34 -2.69
C PHE A 93 -5.21 13.61 -3.55
N LYS A 94 -4.08 13.75 -4.26
CA LYS A 94 -3.89 14.66 -5.39
C LYS A 94 -4.62 14.13 -6.63
N GLN A 95 -4.98 15.01 -7.57
CA GLN A 95 -5.68 14.59 -8.79
C GLN A 95 -4.89 13.54 -9.57
N ASN A 96 -3.58 13.75 -9.75
CA ASN A 96 -2.71 12.82 -10.48
C ASN A 96 -2.71 11.41 -9.87
N THR A 97 -2.87 11.28 -8.55
CA THR A 97 -2.90 9.98 -7.86
C THR A 97 -4.22 9.26 -8.10
N ILE A 98 -5.37 9.96 -8.11
CA ILE A 98 -6.63 9.35 -8.56
C ILE A 98 -6.60 9.01 -10.05
N ASN A 99 -5.91 9.80 -10.89
CA ASN A 99 -5.68 9.45 -12.29
C ASN A 99 -4.87 8.14 -12.40
N THR A 100 -3.79 7.97 -11.61
CA THR A 100 -3.00 6.73 -11.53
C THR A 100 -3.84 5.56 -11.03
N ILE A 101 -4.69 5.74 -10.00
CA ILE A 101 -5.61 4.72 -9.50
C ILE A 101 -6.61 4.30 -10.60
N GLY A 102 -7.14 5.24 -11.38
CA GLY A 102 -8.01 4.96 -12.53
C GLY A 102 -7.31 4.17 -13.63
N GLN A 103 -6.11 4.58 -14.02
CA GLN A 103 -5.29 3.86 -15.01
C GLN A 103 -4.94 2.44 -14.53
N ARG A 104 -4.62 2.28 -13.25
CA ARG A 104 -4.35 0.96 -12.63
C ARG A 104 -5.62 0.09 -12.58
N PHE A 105 -6.80 0.67 -12.34
CA PHE A 105 -8.07 -0.06 -12.40
C PHE A 105 -8.35 -0.55 -13.83
N GLN A 106 -8.27 0.36 -14.79
CA GLN A 106 -8.44 0.05 -16.21
C GLN A 106 -7.48 -1.06 -16.66
N LEU A 107 -6.20 -0.99 -16.30
CA LEU A 107 -5.19 -2.01 -16.62
C LEU A 107 -5.53 -3.40 -16.05
N ILE A 108 -6.07 -3.48 -14.83
CA ILE A 108 -6.52 -4.77 -14.26
C ILE A 108 -7.79 -5.27 -14.96
N PHE A 109 -8.75 -4.40 -15.22
CA PHE A 109 -9.97 -4.73 -15.95
C PHE A 109 -9.67 -5.24 -17.38
N GLU A 110 -8.74 -4.59 -18.08
CA GLU A 110 -8.23 -5.02 -19.39
C GLU A 110 -7.54 -6.40 -19.33
N GLN A 111 -6.71 -6.67 -18.33
CA GLN A 111 -6.07 -7.99 -18.16
C GLN A 111 -7.09 -9.12 -17.93
N ILE A 112 -8.17 -8.85 -17.18
CA ILE A 112 -9.23 -9.83 -16.90
C ILE A 112 -10.08 -10.08 -18.16
N PHE A 113 -10.57 -9.04 -18.83
CA PHE A 113 -11.56 -9.17 -19.92
C PHE A 113 -10.97 -9.12 -21.34
N SER A 114 -9.64 -9.12 -21.50
CA SER A 114 -8.99 -9.20 -22.82
C SER A 114 -9.39 -10.48 -23.59
N ARG A 115 -9.69 -10.31 -24.89
CA ARG A 115 -10.28 -11.36 -25.75
C ARG A 115 -9.53 -12.71 -25.73
N ASN A 116 -8.21 -12.70 -25.55
CA ASN A 116 -7.40 -13.93 -25.59
C ASN A 116 -7.63 -14.87 -24.40
N LYS A 117 -8.15 -14.40 -23.26
CA LYS A 117 -8.50 -15.29 -22.12
C LYS A 117 -9.91 -15.90 -22.25
N LEU A 118 -10.88 -15.12 -22.75
CA LEU A 118 -12.29 -15.51 -22.78
C LEU A 118 -12.70 -16.47 -23.92
N ILE A 119 -11.77 -16.86 -24.81
CA ILE A 119 -12.04 -17.72 -25.97
C ILE A 119 -11.61 -19.19 -25.74
N PHE A 120 -10.64 -19.46 -24.86
CA PHE A 120 -9.91 -20.74 -24.84
C PHE A 120 -10.16 -21.64 -23.61
N HIS A 121 -11.20 -21.37 -22.80
CA HIS A 121 -11.52 -22.13 -21.57
C HIS A 121 -10.36 -22.25 -20.56
N CYS A 122 -9.40 -21.32 -20.58
CA CYS A 122 -8.33 -21.27 -19.59
C CYS A 122 -8.90 -20.87 -18.22
N ASN A 123 -8.62 -21.65 -17.18
CA ASN A 123 -8.74 -21.18 -15.80
C ASN A 123 -7.98 -19.85 -15.67
N PHE A 124 -8.54 -18.86 -14.96
CA PHE A 124 -7.82 -17.62 -14.73
C PHE A 124 -6.53 -17.89 -13.94
N ASP A 125 -5.46 -17.22 -14.32
CA ASP A 125 -4.25 -17.15 -13.52
C ASP A 125 -4.57 -16.68 -12.08
N PRO A 126 -3.81 -17.14 -11.08
CA PRO A 126 -3.78 -16.54 -9.74
C PRO A 126 -3.70 -15.01 -9.78
N LEU A 127 -4.46 -14.34 -8.90
CA LEU A 127 -4.54 -12.88 -8.87
C LEU A 127 -3.17 -12.19 -8.73
N PHE A 128 -2.16 -12.82 -8.11
CA PHE A 128 -0.82 -12.24 -8.03
C PHE A 128 -0.20 -11.93 -9.41
N LYS A 129 -0.56 -12.70 -10.46
CA LYS A 129 -0.07 -12.45 -11.83
C LYS A 129 -0.70 -11.24 -12.51
N LEU A 130 -1.79 -10.68 -11.97
CA LEU A 130 -2.36 -9.43 -12.47
C LEU A 130 -1.42 -8.28 -12.12
N SER A 131 -0.83 -7.68 -13.15
CA SER A 131 0.18 -6.64 -13.03
C SER A 131 -0.50 -5.28 -12.87
N ILE A 132 -0.18 -4.56 -11.81
CA ILE A 132 -0.66 -3.19 -11.58
C ILE A 132 0.35 -2.11 -12.07
N LEU A 133 1.42 -2.54 -12.74
CA LEU A 133 2.49 -1.69 -13.26
C LEU A 133 2.07 -0.98 -14.56
N LEU A 134 1.94 0.35 -14.50
CA LEU A 134 1.71 1.16 -15.70
C LEU A 134 2.96 1.16 -16.61
N PRO A 135 2.83 1.34 -17.94
CA PRO A 135 3.97 1.27 -18.87
C PRO A 135 5.15 2.17 -18.49
N ASN A 136 4.88 3.40 -18.07
CA ASN A 136 5.91 4.35 -17.63
C ASN A 136 6.64 3.89 -16.36
N GLU A 137 5.93 3.20 -15.45
CA GLU A 137 6.52 2.62 -14.23
C GLU A 137 7.45 1.46 -14.59
N LYS A 138 7.08 0.63 -15.57
CA LYS A 138 7.95 -0.44 -16.10
C LYS A 138 9.24 0.14 -16.68
N HIS A 139 9.18 1.22 -17.45
CA HIS A 139 10.38 1.89 -17.96
C HIS A 139 11.28 2.47 -16.84
N MET A 140 10.70 3.04 -15.78
CA MET A 140 11.47 3.52 -14.63
C MET A 140 12.13 2.35 -13.87
N LEU A 141 11.39 1.28 -13.60
CA LEU A 141 11.91 0.13 -12.86
C LEU A 141 12.96 -0.64 -13.68
N LEU A 142 12.87 -0.63 -15.02
CA LEU A 142 13.92 -1.15 -15.90
C LEU A 142 15.21 -0.32 -15.81
N SER A 143 15.16 1.01 -15.69
CA SER A 143 16.38 1.81 -15.52
C SER A 143 17.06 1.60 -14.15
N LEU A 144 16.35 1.02 -13.16
CA LEU A 144 16.95 0.54 -11.92
C LEU A 144 17.72 -0.78 -12.08
N THR A 145 17.55 -1.49 -13.21
CA THR A 145 18.27 -2.73 -13.54
C THR A 145 19.40 -2.55 -14.55
N THR A 146 19.53 -1.36 -15.16
CA THR A 146 20.60 -1.05 -16.13
C THR A 146 21.80 -0.34 -15.49
N THR A 147 23.01 -0.82 -15.82
CA THR A 147 24.29 -0.22 -15.43
C THR A 147 24.92 0.54 -16.60
N GLU A 148 25.37 1.77 -16.37
CA GLU A 148 25.74 2.72 -17.44
C GLU A 148 27.19 2.58 -17.95
N ILE A 149 27.93 1.55 -17.52
CA ILE A 149 29.40 1.48 -17.64
C ILE A 149 29.86 0.17 -18.30
N ASN A 150 30.82 0.25 -19.22
CA ASN A 150 31.50 -0.91 -19.78
C ASN A 150 32.44 -1.53 -18.74
N HIS A 151 32.13 -2.75 -18.30
CA HIS A 151 32.83 -3.46 -17.23
C HIS A 151 34.30 -3.81 -17.58
N GLN A 152 34.68 -3.82 -18.87
CA GLN A 152 36.05 -4.12 -19.31
C GLN A 152 37.12 -3.11 -18.85
N GLN A 153 36.72 -1.91 -18.39
CA GLN A 153 37.68 -0.90 -17.90
C GLN A 153 38.11 -1.06 -16.43
N PHE A 154 37.52 -2.02 -15.68
CA PHE A 154 37.62 -2.06 -14.22
C PHE A 154 38.19 -3.36 -13.65
N GLN A 155 38.94 -4.11 -14.46
CA GLN A 155 39.71 -5.28 -14.03
C GLN A 155 41.02 -4.83 -13.37
N LYS A 156 40.97 -4.52 -12.06
CA LYS A 156 42.13 -4.17 -11.23
C LYS A 156 42.02 -4.76 -9.82
N CYS A 157 43.17 -5.09 -9.24
CA CYS A 157 43.30 -5.50 -7.86
C CYS A 157 43.49 -4.28 -6.93
N LEU A 158 42.98 -4.36 -5.71
CA LEU A 158 42.96 -3.21 -4.76
C LEU A 158 44.36 -2.69 -4.40
N HIS A 159 45.36 -3.56 -4.37
CA HIS A 159 46.75 -3.18 -4.09
C HIS A 159 47.40 -2.44 -5.26
N GLU A 160 47.06 -2.74 -6.52
CA GLU A 160 47.72 -2.14 -7.70
C GLU A 160 47.57 -0.62 -7.73
N GLN A 161 46.38 -0.12 -7.40
CA GLN A 161 46.11 1.31 -7.42
C GLN A 161 46.78 2.03 -6.24
N PHE A 162 46.92 1.39 -5.07
CA PHE A 162 47.76 1.89 -3.97
C PHE A 162 49.23 1.96 -4.40
N THR A 163 49.79 0.88 -4.96
CA THR A 163 51.18 0.85 -5.46
C THR A 163 51.42 1.92 -6.53
N HIS A 164 50.49 2.08 -7.47
CA HIS A 164 50.52 3.13 -8.50
C HIS A 164 50.52 4.55 -7.90
N LEU A 165 49.66 4.82 -6.92
CA LEU A 165 49.63 6.10 -6.20
C LEU A 165 50.93 6.33 -5.41
N ALA A 166 51.51 5.30 -4.80
CA ALA A 166 52.75 5.40 -4.06
C ALA A 166 53.97 5.66 -4.94
N LEU A 167 54.04 5.07 -6.14
CA LEU A 167 55.11 5.34 -7.11
C LEU A 167 55.03 6.75 -7.71
N ILE A 168 53.83 7.33 -7.84
CA ILE A 168 53.62 8.67 -8.43
C ILE A 168 53.65 9.78 -7.37
N HIS A 169 53.27 9.49 -6.12
CA HIS A 169 53.20 10.45 -5.02
C HIS A 169 53.97 9.98 -3.76
N PRO A 170 55.22 9.51 -3.86
CA PRO A 170 55.91 8.83 -2.75
C PRO A 170 56.10 9.70 -1.51
N GLN A 171 56.19 11.03 -1.68
CA GLN A 171 56.40 12.00 -0.59
C GLN A 171 55.09 12.52 0.05
N LYS A 172 53.92 12.07 -0.43
CA LYS A 172 52.62 12.46 0.14
C LYS A 172 52.35 11.65 1.40
N ILE A 173 51.84 12.26 2.47
CA ILE A 173 51.45 11.53 3.69
C ILE A 173 50.25 10.63 3.38
N ALA A 174 50.36 9.34 3.72
CA ALA A 174 49.34 8.32 3.51
C ALA A 174 48.54 8.05 4.79
N ILE A 175 49.23 7.99 5.93
CA ILE A 175 48.66 7.58 7.21
C ILE A 175 49.29 8.39 8.36
N ILE A 176 48.47 8.73 9.36
CA ILE A 176 48.88 9.42 10.60
C ILE A 176 48.27 8.71 11.81
N LEU A 177 49.05 8.52 12.87
CA LEU A 177 48.61 8.06 14.20
C LEU A 177 49.24 8.96 15.27
N ASP A 178 48.44 9.81 15.89
CA ASP A 178 48.82 10.83 16.87
C ASP A 178 49.96 11.79 16.42
N ASP A 179 51.23 11.44 16.65
CA ASP A 179 52.41 12.19 16.20
C ASP A 179 53.34 11.36 15.28
N GLN A 180 52.94 10.13 14.93
CA GLN A 180 53.58 9.28 13.92
C GLN A 180 52.89 9.46 12.57
N SER A 181 53.64 9.39 11.48
CA SER A 181 53.10 9.35 10.12
C SER A 181 54.00 8.56 9.17
N LEU A 182 53.43 8.08 8.07
CA LEU A 182 54.18 7.55 6.92
C LEU A 182 53.71 8.22 5.64
N SER A 183 54.67 8.51 4.76
CA SER A 183 54.38 8.81 3.35
C SER A 183 54.00 7.55 2.56
N TYR A 184 53.36 7.71 1.40
CA TYR A 184 53.00 6.58 0.54
C TYR A 184 54.23 5.74 0.13
N GLY A 185 55.39 6.37 -0.09
CA GLY A 185 56.63 5.67 -0.45
C GLY A 185 57.19 4.84 0.71
N GLU A 186 57.21 5.39 1.93
CA GLU A 186 57.59 4.63 3.12
C GLU A 186 56.60 3.51 3.43
N MET A 187 55.30 3.79 3.25
CA MET A 187 54.23 2.81 3.44
C MET A 187 54.37 1.64 2.47
N LEU A 188 54.62 1.90 1.18
CA LEU A 188 54.89 0.86 0.17
C LEU A 188 56.11 0.02 0.56
N PHE A 189 57.23 0.66 0.92
CA PHE A 189 58.46 -0.04 1.35
C PHE A 189 58.22 -0.99 2.53
N TYR A 190 57.45 -0.58 3.55
CA TYR A 190 57.12 -1.46 4.67
C TYR A 190 56.10 -2.55 4.31
N VAL A 191 55.12 -2.27 3.43
CA VAL A 191 54.19 -3.28 2.88
C VAL A 191 54.96 -4.35 2.11
N GLU A 192 55.85 -3.96 1.19
CA GLU A 192 56.66 -4.88 0.38
C GLU A 192 57.53 -5.79 1.26
N ARG A 193 58.14 -5.28 2.33
CA ARG A 193 58.90 -6.13 3.26
C ARG A 193 58.04 -7.17 3.99
N ILE A 194 56.79 -6.85 4.32
CA ILE A 194 55.85 -7.85 4.87
C ILE A 194 55.45 -8.86 3.78
N VAL A 195 55.14 -8.41 2.55
CA VAL A 195 54.83 -9.28 1.40
C VAL A 195 55.94 -10.30 1.15
N ILE A 196 57.20 -9.85 1.09
CA ILE A 196 58.37 -10.72 0.87
C ILE A 196 58.47 -11.77 1.97
N SER A 197 58.37 -11.38 3.25
CA SER A 197 58.47 -12.33 4.36
C SER A 197 57.31 -13.35 4.38
N LEU A 198 56.07 -12.92 4.09
CA LEU A 198 54.93 -13.83 3.91
C LEU A 198 55.20 -14.87 2.81
N ILE A 199 55.69 -14.45 1.64
CA ILE A 199 55.94 -15.35 0.50
C ILE A 199 57.15 -16.27 0.72
N ILE A 200 58.24 -15.75 1.30
CA ILE A 200 59.53 -16.45 1.39
C ILE A 200 59.69 -17.24 2.69
N ASP A 201 59.42 -16.63 3.85
CA ASP A 201 59.68 -17.24 5.16
C ASP A 201 58.51 -18.11 5.62
N TYR A 202 57.29 -17.64 5.37
CA TYR A 202 56.04 -18.33 5.74
C TYR A 202 55.39 -19.10 4.58
N ASN A 203 56.00 -19.04 3.38
CA ASN A 203 55.58 -19.79 2.19
C ASN A 203 54.10 -19.58 1.79
N ILE A 204 53.54 -18.39 2.04
CA ILE A 204 52.16 -18.04 1.66
C ILE A 204 51.93 -18.19 0.15
N LYS A 205 50.70 -18.56 -0.23
CA LYS A 205 50.25 -18.70 -1.62
C LYS A 205 49.00 -17.86 -1.91
N VAL A 206 48.84 -17.49 -3.18
CA VAL A 206 47.65 -16.79 -3.69
C VAL A 206 46.40 -17.62 -3.35
N GLY A 207 45.38 -16.97 -2.79
CA GLY A 207 44.14 -17.59 -2.33
C GLY A 207 44.17 -18.23 -0.93
N GLU A 208 45.30 -18.24 -0.21
CA GLU A 208 45.30 -18.65 1.21
C GLU A 208 44.67 -17.58 2.12
N ILE A 209 43.87 -17.99 3.11
CA ILE A 209 43.26 -17.06 4.07
C ILE A 209 44.23 -16.78 5.21
N ILE A 210 44.55 -15.50 5.43
CA ILE A 210 45.29 -15.01 6.59
C ILE A 210 44.34 -14.26 7.50
N CYS A 211 44.16 -14.78 8.72
CA CYS A 211 43.43 -14.07 9.76
C CYS A 211 44.32 -13.00 10.39
N GLN A 212 43.87 -11.75 10.51
CA GLN A 212 44.59 -10.71 11.23
C GLN A 212 44.01 -10.55 12.63
N TYR A 213 44.87 -10.57 13.66
CA TYR A 213 44.50 -10.34 15.05
C TYR A 213 45.38 -9.25 15.68
N MET A 214 44.94 -8.00 15.52
CA MET A 214 45.66 -6.79 15.89
C MET A 214 44.71 -5.73 16.46
N ASP A 215 45.25 -4.89 17.34
CA ASP A 215 44.65 -3.60 17.69
C ASP A 215 45.04 -2.54 16.64
N ARG A 216 44.46 -1.34 16.76
CA ARG A 216 44.79 -0.21 15.87
C ARG A 216 46.24 0.23 16.03
N SER A 217 46.98 0.10 14.94
CA SER A 217 48.33 0.65 14.78
C SER A 217 48.62 0.89 13.29
N ILE A 218 49.77 1.47 12.96
CA ILE A 218 50.20 1.63 11.56
C ILE A 218 50.47 0.25 10.93
N GLU A 219 51.06 -0.67 11.70
CA GLU A 219 51.33 -2.06 11.31
C GLU A 219 50.04 -2.83 10.99
N MET A 220 48.90 -2.49 11.60
CA MET A 220 47.60 -3.05 11.24
C MET A 220 47.26 -2.75 9.77
N ILE A 221 47.45 -1.52 9.30
CA ILE A 221 47.14 -1.13 7.92
C ILE A 221 48.20 -1.65 6.94
N LEU A 222 49.48 -1.61 7.31
CA LEU A 222 50.57 -2.22 6.53
C LEU A 222 50.32 -3.72 6.30
N SER A 223 49.85 -4.43 7.33
CA SER A 223 49.50 -5.86 7.25
C SER A 223 48.32 -6.14 6.33
N ILE A 224 47.27 -5.31 6.36
CA ILE A 224 46.08 -5.46 5.49
C ILE A 224 46.50 -5.35 4.02
N LEU A 225 47.27 -4.30 3.69
CA LEU A 225 47.81 -4.10 2.34
C LEU A 225 48.76 -5.24 1.92
N ALA A 226 49.62 -5.72 2.83
CA ALA A 226 50.58 -6.78 2.53
C ALA A 226 49.92 -8.16 2.30
N ILE A 227 48.89 -8.53 3.07
CA ILE A 227 48.10 -9.74 2.82
C ILE A 227 47.53 -9.66 1.38
N ILE A 228 46.84 -8.56 1.08
CA ILE A 228 46.12 -8.34 -0.18
C ILE A 228 47.07 -8.14 -1.38
N MET A 229 48.32 -7.70 -1.16
CA MET A 229 49.37 -7.59 -2.19
C MET A 229 50.16 -8.89 -2.39
N SER A 230 50.18 -9.80 -1.40
CA SER A 230 50.68 -11.17 -1.56
C SER A 230 49.70 -12.13 -2.26
N GLY A 231 48.52 -11.63 -2.66
CA GLY A 231 47.42 -12.43 -3.22
C GLY A 231 46.71 -13.32 -2.20
N ALA A 232 47.02 -13.16 -0.91
CA ALA A 232 46.33 -13.84 0.19
C ALA A 232 45.03 -13.11 0.56
N ILE A 233 44.08 -13.87 1.11
CA ILE A 233 42.74 -13.39 1.45
C ILE A 233 42.76 -12.81 2.86
N TYR A 234 42.39 -11.54 3.00
CA TYR A 234 42.32 -10.87 4.30
C TYR A 234 41.06 -11.27 5.07
N CYS A 235 41.24 -11.73 6.31
CA CYS A 235 40.14 -11.97 7.25
C CYS A 235 40.40 -11.22 8.58
N PRO A 236 39.69 -10.12 8.90
CA PRO A 236 39.80 -9.48 10.21
C PRO A 236 39.27 -10.39 11.33
N VAL A 237 39.97 -10.41 12.46
CA VAL A 237 39.55 -11.04 13.72
C VAL A 237 39.72 -10.01 14.84
N LEU A 238 38.61 -9.57 15.44
CA LEU A 238 38.59 -8.44 16.37
C LEU A 238 39.28 -8.77 17.70
N SER A 239 40.27 -7.97 18.10
CA SER A 239 41.04 -8.14 19.35
C SER A 239 40.19 -8.20 20.63
N THR A 240 39.00 -7.60 20.60
CA THR A 240 38.09 -7.49 21.75
C THR A 240 36.91 -8.47 21.74
N ASP A 241 36.80 -9.34 20.73
CA ASP A 241 35.76 -10.39 20.71
C ASP A 241 36.11 -11.53 21.70
N PRO A 242 35.11 -12.23 22.28
CA PRO A 242 35.38 -13.32 23.24
C PRO A 242 36.22 -14.45 22.62
N LEU A 243 37.19 -14.99 23.35
CA LEU A 243 38.14 -16.01 22.85
C LEU A 243 37.47 -17.20 22.14
N SER A 244 36.32 -17.65 22.63
CA SER A 244 35.51 -18.72 22.03
C SER A 244 34.97 -18.38 20.63
N ARG A 245 34.75 -17.10 20.35
CA ARG A 245 34.36 -16.57 19.03
C ARG A 245 35.58 -16.39 18.11
N LEU A 246 36.72 -15.93 18.65
CA LEU A 246 37.98 -15.82 17.91
C LEU A 246 38.39 -17.18 17.32
N ILE A 247 38.41 -18.23 18.18
CA ILE A 247 38.75 -19.61 17.79
C ILE A 247 37.78 -20.11 16.72
N ASN A 248 36.46 -19.98 16.94
CA ASN A 248 35.44 -20.42 15.98
C ASN A 248 35.59 -19.77 14.60
N ILE A 249 35.93 -18.47 14.54
CA ILE A 249 36.18 -17.78 13.25
C ILE A 249 37.44 -18.35 12.56
N ILE A 250 38.53 -18.58 13.30
CA ILE A 250 39.79 -19.11 12.76
C ILE A 250 39.66 -20.59 12.33
N GLU A 251 38.88 -21.38 13.05
CA GLU A 251 38.54 -22.75 12.68
C GLU A 251 37.63 -22.80 11.44
N GLN A 252 36.70 -21.85 11.30
CA GLN A 252 35.84 -21.70 10.12
C GLN A 252 36.61 -21.24 8.87
N THR A 253 37.63 -20.39 8.99
CA THR A 253 38.49 -20.05 7.84
C THR A 253 39.44 -21.17 7.46
N LYS A 254 39.76 -22.08 8.41
CA LYS A 254 40.85 -23.05 8.29
C LYS A 254 42.21 -22.37 8.00
N ALA A 255 42.38 -21.14 8.49
CA ALA A 255 43.60 -20.37 8.25
C ALA A 255 44.84 -21.10 8.81
N THR A 256 45.80 -21.36 7.93
CA THR A 256 47.12 -21.91 8.28
C THR A 256 47.97 -20.88 9.03
N HIS A 257 47.67 -19.59 8.87
CA HIS A 257 48.43 -18.48 9.41
C HIS A 257 47.53 -17.41 10.04
N VAL A 258 47.95 -16.88 11.20
CA VAL A 258 47.34 -15.70 11.85
C VAL A 258 48.41 -14.64 12.00
N LEU A 259 48.18 -13.46 11.41
CA LEU A 259 49.09 -12.32 11.48
C LEU A 259 48.76 -11.47 12.71
N ILE A 260 49.71 -11.35 13.62
CA ILE A 260 49.57 -10.76 14.96
C ILE A 260 50.57 -9.63 15.19
N HIS A 261 50.29 -8.78 16.18
CA HIS A 261 51.23 -7.77 16.67
C HIS A 261 51.83 -8.20 18.02
N SER A 262 53.06 -7.76 18.31
CA SER A 262 53.77 -8.08 19.56
C SER A 262 52.96 -7.79 20.83
N SER A 263 52.07 -6.79 20.81
CA SER A 263 51.24 -6.40 21.97
C SER A 263 49.96 -7.24 22.16
N THR A 264 49.39 -7.83 21.10
CA THR A 264 48.12 -8.59 21.19
C THR A 264 48.32 -10.06 21.54
N ASN A 265 49.57 -10.52 21.54
CA ASN A 265 50.01 -11.92 21.47
C ASN A 265 49.44 -12.88 22.56
N ASN A 266 49.11 -12.36 23.75
CA ASN A 266 48.95 -13.18 24.96
C ASN A 266 47.71 -14.10 25.03
N LEU A 267 46.66 -13.90 24.23
CA LEU A 267 45.40 -14.65 24.35
C LEU A 267 45.29 -15.89 23.45
N LEU A 268 46.05 -15.92 22.34
CA LEU A 268 45.92 -16.97 21.33
C LEU A 268 46.91 -18.15 21.54
N TYR A 269 48.03 -17.93 22.23
CA TYR A 269 48.97 -19.02 22.55
C TYR A 269 48.32 -20.10 23.40
N GLY A 270 48.41 -21.35 22.92
CA GLY A 270 47.79 -22.52 23.58
C GLY A 270 46.27 -22.62 23.41
N SER A 271 45.63 -21.63 22.78
CA SER A 271 44.17 -21.55 22.57
C SER A 271 43.74 -21.97 21.16
N ILE A 272 44.65 -21.92 20.17
CA ILE A 272 44.42 -22.32 18.77
C ILE A 272 45.06 -23.70 18.52
N SER A 273 44.55 -24.43 17.51
CA SER A 273 45.17 -25.66 16.97
C SER A 273 46.68 -25.52 16.73
N LEU A 274 47.43 -26.59 17.05
CA LEU A 274 48.85 -26.75 16.76
C LEU A 274 49.21 -26.69 15.26
N SER A 275 48.21 -26.70 14.37
CA SER A 275 48.37 -26.58 12.92
C SER A 275 48.41 -25.15 12.38
N THR A 276 48.22 -24.14 13.23
CA THR A 276 48.10 -22.73 12.81
C THR A 276 49.27 -21.90 13.33
N THR A 277 50.02 -21.31 12.41
CA THR A 277 51.23 -20.52 12.70
C THR A 277 50.87 -19.07 13.06
N LEU A 278 51.39 -18.56 14.19
CA LEU A 278 51.30 -17.14 14.53
C LEU A 278 52.48 -16.38 13.91
N ILE A 279 52.20 -15.47 12.99
CA ILE A 279 53.20 -14.60 12.34
C ILE A 279 53.21 -13.25 13.06
N ASN A 280 54.36 -12.82 13.59
CA ASN A 280 54.49 -11.47 14.16
C ASN A 280 54.93 -10.48 13.07
N VAL A 281 54.11 -9.47 12.78
CA VAL A 281 54.42 -8.41 11.79
C VAL A 281 55.73 -7.68 12.09
N ILE A 282 56.07 -7.50 13.37
CA ILE A 282 57.33 -6.86 13.77
C ILE A 282 58.53 -7.75 13.40
N THR A 283 58.37 -9.07 13.33
CA THR A 283 59.43 -9.96 12.81
C THR A 283 59.60 -9.76 11.31
N CYS A 284 58.50 -9.74 10.52
CA CYS A 284 58.54 -9.48 9.08
C CYS A 284 59.23 -8.14 8.75
N LEU A 285 58.90 -7.08 9.50
CA LEU A 285 59.49 -5.74 9.34
C LEU A 285 60.98 -5.65 9.75
N ASN A 286 61.55 -6.67 10.39
CA ASN A 286 62.95 -6.72 10.81
C ASN A 286 63.82 -7.65 9.94
N ILE A 287 63.25 -8.56 9.15
CA ILE A 287 64.02 -9.46 8.28
C ILE A 287 64.60 -8.69 7.08
N SER A 288 65.89 -8.88 6.81
CA SER A 288 66.58 -8.34 5.62
C SER A 288 66.62 -9.39 4.51
N HIS A 289 65.94 -9.12 3.40
CA HIS A 289 65.99 -9.95 2.20
C HIS A 289 66.90 -9.31 1.13
N ASP A 290 67.40 -10.14 0.21
CA ASP A 290 68.15 -9.70 -0.96
C ASP A 290 67.17 -9.24 -2.05
N GLU A 291 67.30 -7.99 -2.50
CA GLU A 291 66.37 -7.32 -3.45
C GLU A 291 66.21 -8.10 -4.76
N THR A 292 67.22 -8.89 -5.14
CA THR A 292 67.21 -9.70 -6.37
C THR A 292 66.07 -10.71 -6.43
N LYS A 293 65.56 -11.21 -5.30
CA LYS A 293 64.43 -12.16 -5.26
C LYS A 293 63.09 -11.55 -5.68
N LEU A 294 62.95 -10.22 -5.64
CA LEU A 294 61.67 -9.54 -5.89
C LEU A 294 61.21 -9.65 -7.36
N LEU A 295 62.16 -9.73 -8.30
CA LEU A 295 61.85 -9.80 -9.73
C LEU A 295 61.39 -11.20 -10.18
N GLU A 296 61.66 -12.25 -9.42
CA GLU A 296 61.23 -13.62 -9.74
C GLU A 296 59.78 -13.91 -9.31
N SER A 297 59.22 -13.10 -8.41
CA SER A 297 57.90 -13.30 -7.79
C SER A 297 56.79 -12.42 -8.37
N GLN A 298 56.67 -12.34 -9.69
CA GLN A 298 55.49 -11.72 -10.34
C GLN A 298 54.25 -12.60 -10.15
N LEU A 299 53.55 -12.41 -9.03
CA LEU A 299 52.29 -13.09 -8.74
C LEU A 299 51.19 -12.59 -9.68
N LEU A 300 50.59 -13.51 -10.42
CA LEU A 300 49.35 -13.26 -11.16
C LEU A 300 48.17 -13.44 -10.20
N ILE A 301 47.48 -12.34 -9.91
CA ILE A 301 46.30 -12.27 -9.04
C ILE A 301 45.15 -11.80 -9.94
N ASP A 302 44.03 -12.52 -9.99
CA ASP A 302 42.88 -12.13 -10.80
C ASP A 302 42.02 -11.12 -10.00
N PRO A 303 41.54 -10.01 -10.59
CA PRO A 303 40.58 -9.12 -9.92
C PRO A 303 39.31 -9.82 -9.41
N ASN A 304 38.95 -10.98 -9.97
CA ASN A 304 37.84 -11.82 -9.54
C ASN A 304 38.21 -12.79 -8.39
N ASP A 305 39.47 -12.86 -7.96
CA ASP A 305 39.86 -13.56 -6.75
C ASP A 305 39.27 -12.88 -5.50
N VAL A 306 38.94 -13.68 -4.48
CA VAL A 306 38.40 -13.19 -3.21
C VAL A 306 39.51 -12.48 -2.45
N ALA A 307 39.40 -11.16 -2.28
CA ALA A 307 40.38 -10.33 -1.61
C ALA A 307 40.16 -10.30 -0.09
N ILE A 308 38.90 -10.28 0.35
CA ILE A 308 38.51 -10.06 1.75
C ILE A 308 37.35 -10.98 2.14
N ILE A 309 37.40 -11.51 3.37
CA ILE A 309 36.30 -12.26 4.00
C ILE A 309 35.92 -11.57 5.32
N ILE A 310 34.69 -11.06 5.42
CA ILE A 310 34.16 -10.48 6.67
C ILE A 310 33.08 -11.38 7.26
N PHE A 311 33.20 -11.68 8.55
CA PHE A 311 32.23 -12.48 9.28
C PHE A 311 31.08 -11.62 9.81
N THR A 312 29.88 -11.92 9.31
CA THR A 312 28.61 -11.35 9.80
C THR A 312 27.87 -12.37 10.68
N SER A 313 26.82 -11.93 11.40
CA SER A 313 25.93 -12.86 12.11
C SER A 313 25.22 -13.79 11.13
N GLY A 314 24.89 -15.02 11.55
CA GLY A 314 24.27 -16.02 10.66
C GLY A 314 23.06 -16.73 11.23
N SER A 315 22.03 -16.92 10.40
CA SER A 315 20.71 -17.46 10.76
C SER A 315 20.72 -18.88 11.35
N THR A 316 21.78 -19.66 11.11
CA THR A 316 21.99 -20.98 11.77
C THR A 316 22.68 -20.87 13.13
N GLY A 317 22.85 -19.66 13.67
CA GLY A 317 23.52 -19.38 14.93
C GLY A 317 25.03 -19.63 14.94
N GLN A 318 25.64 -19.52 13.77
CA GLN A 318 27.09 -19.49 13.56
C GLN A 318 27.40 -18.29 12.66
N PRO A 319 28.52 -17.58 12.88
CA PRO A 319 28.97 -16.52 11.97
C PRO A 319 29.07 -17.01 10.52
N LYS A 320 28.87 -16.10 9.55
CA LYS A 320 28.98 -16.38 8.11
C LYS A 320 30.00 -15.45 7.46
N GLY A 321 31.04 -16.02 6.83
CA GLY A 321 32.07 -15.26 6.13
C GLY A 321 31.57 -14.82 4.75
N VAL A 322 31.38 -13.52 4.54
CA VAL A 322 31.02 -12.90 3.26
C VAL A 322 32.27 -12.79 2.40
N GLN A 323 32.29 -13.43 1.23
CA GLN A 323 33.46 -13.43 0.33
C GLN A 323 33.37 -12.28 -0.69
N LEU A 324 34.28 -11.30 -0.61
CA LEU A 324 34.35 -10.14 -1.49
C LEU A 324 35.62 -10.16 -2.35
N THR A 325 35.45 -10.03 -3.67
CA THR A 325 36.56 -9.95 -4.64
C THR A 325 37.14 -8.54 -4.73
N HIS A 326 38.32 -8.38 -5.35
CA HIS A 326 38.82 -7.05 -5.68
C HIS A 326 37.83 -6.30 -6.59
N THR A 327 37.28 -6.98 -7.59
CA THR A 327 36.25 -6.46 -8.51
C THR A 327 35.00 -5.98 -7.77
N ASN A 328 34.51 -6.73 -6.77
CA ASN A 328 33.34 -6.33 -5.98
C ASN A 328 33.56 -4.96 -5.30
N LEU A 329 34.68 -4.86 -4.59
CA LEU A 329 35.04 -3.68 -3.80
C LEU A 329 35.40 -2.49 -4.70
N PHE A 330 36.17 -2.70 -5.77
CA PHE A 330 36.54 -1.64 -6.72
C PHE A 330 35.31 -1.06 -7.42
N HIS A 331 34.34 -1.90 -7.83
CA HIS A 331 33.09 -1.39 -8.39
C HIS A 331 32.27 -0.58 -7.39
N SER A 332 32.25 -0.96 -6.11
CA SER A 332 31.56 -0.19 -5.06
C SER A 332 32.19 1.20 -4.85
N PHE A 333 33.51 1.27 -4.65
CA PHE A 333 34.22 2.56 -4.43
C PHE A 333 34.17 3.49 -5.65
N ASN A 334 34.25 2.92 -6.86
CA ASN A 334 34.03 3.65 -8.11
C ASN A 334 32.63 4.28 -8.13
N SER A 335 31.59 3.57 -7.67
CA SER A 335 30.24 4.11 -7.62
C SER A 335 30.07 5.29 -6.66
N VAL A 336 30.69 5.24 -5.48
CA VAL A 336 30.73 6.36 -4.52
C VAL A 336 31.37 7.60 -5.16
N THR A 337 32.46 7.41 -5.91
CA THR A 337 33.17 8.48 -6.62
C THR A 337 32.35 9.05 -7.79
N LEU A 338 31.73 8.19 -8.61
CA LEU A 338 30.87 8.59 -9.73
C LEU A 338 29.62 9.37 -9.27
N ALA A 339 29.10 9.05 -8.09
CA ALA A 339 28.02 9.81 -7.44
C ALA A 339 28.51 11.15 -6.83
N ASN A 340 29.81 11.46 -6.88
CA ASN A 340 30.46 12.68 -6.39
C ASN A 340 30.19 12.98 -4.90
N LEU A 341 30.14 11.93 -4.07
CA LEU A 341 29.74 12.04 -2.66
C LEU A 341 30.86 12.54 -1.73
N ILE A 342 32.11 12.28 -2.11
CA ILE A 342 33.32 12.57 -1.32
C ILE A 342 34.24 13.48 -2.15
N ASP A 343 34.99 14.36 -1.49
CA ASP A 343 35.91 15.30 -2.15
C ASP A 343 37.22 14.62 -2.57
N ILE A 344 37.86 15.14 -3.62
CA ILE A 344 39.14 14.63 -4.14
C ILE A 344 40.25 14.88 -3.10
N ASN A 345 41.07 13.85 -2.81
CA ASN A 345 42.07 13.83 -1.72
C ASN A 345 41.44 14.05 -0.32
N PRO A 346 40.54 13.16 0.15
CA PRO A 346 39.94 13.31 1.46
C PRO A 346 40.95 13.00 2.57
N THR A 347 40.79 13.68 3.72
CA THR A 347 41.40 13.27 4.99
C THR A 347 40.34 12.50 5.75
N VAL A 348 40.56 11.20 5.95
CA VAL A 348 39.53 10.25 6.40
C VAL A 348 39.85 9.76 7.80
N LEU A 349 38.87 9.80 8.70
CA LEU A 349 39.02 9.22 10.03
C LEU A 349 38.76 7.71 9.99
N GLN A 350 39.72 6.90 10.45
CA GLN A 350 39.55 5.46 10.64
C GLN A 350 38.71 5.23 11.93
N LEU A 351 37.38 5.33 11.81
CA LEU A 351 36.47 5.27 12.94
C LEU A 351 35.99 3.84 13.23
N SER A 352 35.83 2.99 12.21
CA SER A 352 35.20 1.67 12.32
C SER A 352 36.09 0.60 12.92
N GLN A 353 35.52 -0.40 13.59
CA GLN A 353 36.29 -1.58 14.03
C GLN A 353 36.49 -2.55 12.86
N THR A 354 37.58 -3.32 12.86
CA THR A 354 37.93 -4.27 11.78
C THR A 354 36.89 -5.36 11.53
N SER A 355 35.99 -5.61 12.49
CA SER A 355 34.82 -6.49 12.34
C SER A 355 33.73 -5.95 11.39
N PHE A 356 33.78 -4.67 11.00
CA PHE A 356 32.77 -4.04 10.14
C PHE A 356 33.33 -3.76 8.76
N ASP A 357 32.54 -4.04 7.73
CA ASP A 357 32.86 -3.80 6.33
C ASP A 357 33.18 -2.32 6.02
N VAL A 358 32.59 -1.38 6.75
CA VAL A 358 32.92 0.06 6.68
C VAL A 358 34.42 0.35 6.87
N HIS A 359 35.17 -0.45 7.65
CA HIS A 359 36.63 -0.23 7.77
C HIS A 359 37.38 -0.49 6.45
N ILE A 360 36.82 -1.32 5.56
CA ILE A 360 37.34 -1.53 4.21
C ILE A 360 37.11 -0.26 3.37
N GLU A 361 35.92 0.36 3.47
CA GLU A 361 35.64 1.63 2.78
C GLU A 361 36.60 2.73 3.28
N GLU A 362 36.70 2.94 4.60
CA GLU A 362 37.64 3.89 5.22
C GLU A 362 39.09 3.72 4.72
N ILE A 363 39.59 2.49 4.62
CA ILE A 363 40.98 2.21 4.18
C ILE A 363 41.13 2.34 2.67
N PHE A 364 40.37 1.59 1.87
CA PHE A 364 40.64 1.41 0.44
C PHE A 364 40.10 2.54 -0.42
N LEU A 365 38.99 3.20 -0.03
CA LEU A 365 38.56 4.43 -0.68
C LEU A 365 39.61 5.53 -0.49
N THR A 366 40.23 5.60 0.69
CA THR A 366 41.31 6.55 0.99
C THR A 366 42.61 6.21 0.26
N LEU A 367 43.21 5.05 0.55
CA LEU A 367 44.58 4.73 0.15
C LEU A 367 44.70 4.19 -1.27
N SER A 368 43.73 3.40 -1.74
CA SER A 368 43.74 2.85 -3.09
C SER A 368 42.96 3.71 -4.09
N TYR A 369 41.84 4.33 -3.72
CA TYR A 369 40.98 5.00 -4.69
C TYR A 369 41.30 6.49 -4.89
N PHE A 370 41.20 7.30 -3.83
CA PHE A 370 41.45 8.75 -3.90
C PHE A 370 42.91 9.16 -3.67
N GLY A 371 43.74 8.28 -3.11
CA GLY A 371 45.09 8.61 -2.64
C GLY A 371 45.07 9.67 -1.53
N GLY A 372 44.08 9.64 -0.64
CA GLY A 372 43.88 10.57 0.47
C GLY A 372 44.87 10.39 1.63
N CYS A 373 44.50 10.84 2.83
CA CYS A 373 45.25 10.61 4.06
C CYS A 373 44.35 9.95 5.11
N LEU A 374 44.79 8.83 5.68
CA LEU A 374 44.07 8.06 6.69
C LEU A 374 44.52 8.45 8.11
N ILE A 375 43.60 8.96 8.91
CA ILE A 375 43.85 9.35 10.31
C ILE A 375 43.41 8.21 11.22
N MET A 376 44.38 7.54 11.82
CA MET A 376 44.17 6.48 12.81
C MET A 376 43.88 7.08 14.18
N LEU A 377 42.83 6.58 14.84
CA LEU A 377 42.66 6.73 16.29
C LEU A 377 43.43 5.60 17.00
N HIS A 378 44.02 5.89 18.16
CA HIS A 378 44.63 4.86 19.01
C HIS A 378 43.63 3.76 19.44
N PRO A 379 44.07 2.59 19.94
CA PRO A 379 43.17 1.55 20.45
C PRO A 379 42.16 2.11 21.46
N HIS A 380 40.89 1.73 21.30
CA HIS A 380 39.72 2.27 22.02
C HIS A 380 39.44 3.79 21.88
N GLY A 381 40.22 4.57 21.12
CA GLY A 381 40.04 6.02 21.01
C GLY A 381 38.67 6.48 20.49
N HIS A 382 37.97 5.63 19.73
CA HIS A 382 36.57 5.85 19.31
C HIS A 382 35.53 5.83 20.46
N LEU A 383 35.95 5.59 21.70
CA LEU A 383 35.12 5.70 22.90
C LEU A 383 35.31 7.04 23.65
N ASP A 384 36.32 7.82 23.28
CA ASP A 384 36.63 9.12 23.86
C ASP A 384 36.19 10.24 22.89
N LEU A 385 35.13 10.94 23.26
CA LEU A 385 34.50 11.95 22.39
C LEU A 385 35.34 13.22 22.25
N ASP A 386 36.11 13.58 23.28
CA ASP A 386 37.00 14.76 23.26
C ASP A 386 38.28 14.47 22.46
N TYR A 387 38.85 13.26 22.58
CA TYR A 387 39.97 12.84 21.71
C TYR A 387 39.54 12.76 20.24
N VAL A 388 38.33 12.24 19.94
CA VAL A 388 37.83 12.18 18.56
C VAL A 388 37.58 13.58 17.98
N SER A 389 36.97 14.51 18.72
CA SER A 389 36.75 15.87 18.22
C SER A 389 38.05 16.66 18.09
N TYR A 390 38.97 16.53 19.06
CA TYR A 390 40.32 17.06 18.98
C TYR A 390 41.08 16.53 17.75
N THR A 391 40.97 15.23 17.44
CA THR A 391 41.61 14.62 16.27
C THR A 391 41.02 15.13 14.96
N ILE A 392 39.69 15.27 14.87
CA ILE A 392 39.00 15.85 13.70
C ILE A 392 39.45 17.30 13.44
N GLU A 393 39.72 18.06 14.50
CA GLU A 393 40.26 19.43 14.42
C GLU A 393 41.77 19.46 14.11
N LYS A 394 42.62 18.82 14.91
CA LYS A 394 44.09 18.78 14.77
C LYS A 394 44.50 18.30 13.37
N MET A 395 43.88 17.21 12.90
CA MET A 395 44.26 16.56 11.64
C MET A 395 43.47 17.06 10.42
N GLN A 396 42.56 18.02 10.60
CA GLN A 396 41.72 18.57 9.53
C GLN A 396 40.96 17.47 8.74
N VAL A 397 40.33 16.53 9.46
CA VAL A 397 39.50 15.46 8.87
C VAL A 397 38.37 16.07 8.02
N SER A 398 38.24 15.66 6.77
CA SER A 398 37.23 16.14 5.83
C SER A 398 36.12 15.13 5.54
N PHE A 399 36.38 13.83 5.73
CA PHE A 399 35.39 12.75 5.59
C PHE A 399 35.37 11.82 6.81
N MET A 400 34.15 11.40 7.18
CA MET A 400 33.87 10.51 8.30
C MET A 400 32.66 9.64 7.90
N ASP A 401 32.79 8.32 7.96
CA ASP A 401 31.63 7.42 7.99
C ASP A 401 31.37 6.98 9.45
N THR A 402 30.11 6.78 9.78
CA THR A 402 29.65 6.48 11.14
C THR A 402 28.20 6.00 11.15
N ILE A 403 27.65 5.72 12.34
CA ILE A 403 26.24 5.37 12.52
C ILE A 403 25.42 6.57 13.03
N PRO A 404 24.13 6.72 12.65
CA PRO A 404 23.26 7.82 13.10
C PRO A 404 23.26 8.06 14.61
N ARG A 405 23.40 7.02 15.46
CA ARG A 405 23.49 7.22 16.92
C ARG A 405 24.79 7.90 17.37
N TYR A 406 25.93 7.58 16.73
CA TYR A 406 27.26 8.04 17.17
C TYR A 406 27.46 9.53 16.89
N ILE A 407 27.16 9.98 15.66
CA ILE A 407 27.28 11.41 15.31
C ILE A 407 26.37 12.27 16.19
N ILE A 408 25.17 11.79 16.53
CA ILE A 408 24.23 12.49 17.41
C ILE A 408 24.81 12.66 18.81
N THR A 409 25.37 11.61 19.40
CA THR A 409 26.03 11.68 20.72
C THR A 409 27.22 12.64 20.70
N LEU A 410 28.03 12.62 19.64
CA LEU A 410 29.19 13.51 19.50
C LEU A 410 28.77 14.99 19.25
N CYS A 411 27.73 15.24 18.45
CA CYS A 411 27.12 16.56 18.30
C CYS A 411 26.49 17.07 19.62
N GLN A 412 25.88 16.19 20.42
CA GLN A 412 25.34 16.57 21.74
C GLN A 412 26.46 16.98 22.69
N HIS A 413 27.53 16.19 22.80
CA HIS A 413 28.74 16.50 23.58
C HIS A 413 29.36 17.84 23.19
N LEU A 414 29.58 18.06 21.89
CA LEU A 414 30.13 19.31 21.37
C LEU A 414 29.18 20.51 21.49
N HIS A 415 27.88 20.29 21.70
CA HIS A 415 26.95 21.37 22.01
C HIS A 415 26.99 21.76 23.50
N SER A 416 27.03 20.80 24.42
CA SER A 416 27.13 21.09 25.86
C SER A 416 28.44 21.79 26.23
N GLU A 417 29.52 21.49 25.51
CA GLU A 417 30.85 22.05 25.74
C GLU A 417 31.15 23.34 24.93
N ASP A 418 30.18 23.83 24.13
CA ASP A 418 30.34 24.91 23.13
C ASP A 418 31.49 24.72 22.12
N LYS A 419 31.95 23.47 21.94
CA LYS A 419 33.05 23.05 21.06
C LYS A 419 32.65 22.89 19.58
N LYS A 420 31.54 23.49 19.12
CA LYS A 420 31.02 23.28 17.74
C LYS A 420 32.02 23.62 16.62
N GLN A 421 33.02 24.47 16.89
CA GLN A 421 34.04 24.85 15.91
C GLN A 421 34.98 23.71 15.51
N GLN A 422 35.15 22.68 16.34
CA GLN A 422 36.07 21.55 16.06
C GLN A 422 35.71 20.78 14.78
N PHE A 423 34.44 20.84 14.36
CA PHE A 423 33.92 20.20 13.15
C PHE A 423 34.03 21.06 11.88
N ARG A 424 34.75 22.19 11.91
CA ARG A 424 34.95 23.09 10.76
C ARG A 424 35.77 22.48 9.62
N SER A 425 36.55 21.45 9.89
CA SER A 425 37.33 20.66 8.92
C SER A 425 36.46 19.76 8.04
N LEU A 426 35.41 19.15 8.62
CA LEU A 426 34.52 18.20 7.96
C LEU A 426 33.84 18.80 6.72
N ARG A 427 33.67 17.98 5.68
CA ARG A 427 32.98 18.30 4.42
C ARG A 427 31.89 17.30 4.08
N THR A 428 32.07 16.04 4.48
CA THR A 428 31.16 14.95 4.17
C THR A 428 31.04 14.02 5.37
N ILE A 429 29.82 13.67 5.77
CA ILE A 429 29.54 12.68 6.81
C ILE A 429 28.58 11.63 6.24
N PHE A 430 29.03 10.37 6.19
CA PHE A 430 28.17 9.22 5.90
C PHE A 430 27.57 8.68 7.21
N ASN A 431 26.35 8.15 7.11
CA ASN A 431 25.55 7.70 8.24
C ASN A 431 24.88 6.38 7.85
N GLY A 432 25.59 5.28 8.08
CA GLY A 432 25.19 3.93 7.71
C GLY A 432 24.75 3.05 8.89
N GLY A 433 24.64 1.75 8.65
CA GLY A 433 24.34 0.72 9.66
C GLY A 433 22.89 0.71 10.18
N GLU A 434 22.37 1.85 10.66
CA GLU A 434 21.05 2.00 11.29
C GLU A 434 20.03 2.74 10.41
N SER A 435 18.75 2.64 10.74
CA SER A 435 17.70 3.50 10.21
C SER A 435 17.70 4.86 10.93
N MET A 436 17.96 5.96 10.23
CA MET A 436 17.90 7.31 10.80
C MET A 436 16.45 7.76 11.07
N SER A 437 16.16 8.26 12.27
CA SER A 437 14.87 8.90 12.59
C SER A 437 14.84 10.37 12.19
N VAL A 438 13.64 10.93 12.04
CA VAL A 438 13.46 12.36 11.69
C VAL A 438 14.02 13.27 12.79
N ASN A 439 13.90 12.89 14.06
CA ASN A 439 14.49 13.62 15.18
C ASN A 439 16.02 13.68 15.10
N GLN A 440 16.68 12.59 14.66
CA GLN A 440 18.13 12.57 14.44
C GLN A 440 18.51 13.45 13.25
N ALA A 441 17.81 13.35 12.12
CA ALA A 441 18.07 14.21 10.95
C ALA A 441 17.94 15.70 11.31
N ASN A 442 16.86 16.09 12.00
CA ASN A 442 16.66 17.46 12.50
C ASN A 442 17.83 17.91 13.39
N THR A 443 18.22 17.10 14.37
CA THR A 443 19.34 17.39 15.28
C THR A 443 20.64 17.64 14.52
N MET A 444 20.92 16.86 13.46
CA MET A 444 22.10 17.06 12.62
C MET A 444 22.00 18.35 11.79
N ILE A 445 20.84 18.66 11.20
CA ILE A 445 20.63 19.89 10.43
C ILE A 445 20.76 21.14 11.32
N GLU A 446 20.25 21.08 12.56
CA GLU A 446 20.39 22.15 13.56
C GLU A 446 21.83 22.31 14.08
N PHE A 447 22.60 21.21 14.19
CA PHE A 447 24.01 21.28 14.55
C PHE A 447 24.89 21.77 13.39
N PHE A 448 24.52 21.46 12.14
CA PHE A 448 25.23 21.83 10.91
C PHE A 448 24.43 22.82 10.03
N PRO A 449 24.06 24.03 10.51
CA PRO A 449 23.20 24.96 9.78
C PRO A 449 23.88 25.57 8.54
N ASN A 450 25.22 25.54 8.49
CA ASN A 450 25.99 25.98 7.33
C ASN A 450 26.10 24.85 6.31
N LYS A 451 25.63 25.10 5.08
CA LYS A 451 25.59 24.14 3.95
C LYS A 451 26.97 23.70 3.41
N THR A 452 28.04 23.88 4.18
CA THR A 452 29.43 23.48 3.86
C THR A 452 29.72 22.01 4.17
N ILE A 453 28.81 21.30 4.85
CA ILE A 453 28.92 19.87 5.17
C ILE A 453 27.79 19.11 4.47
N ARG A 454 28.15 18.09 3.69
CA ARG A 454 27.22 17.15 3.07
C ARG A 454 26.93 16.03 4.05
N LEU A 455 25.68 15.93 4.49
CA LEU A 455 25.20 14.86 5.36
C LEU A 455 24.50 13.82 4.50
N TYR A 456 24.95 12.57 4.55
CA TYR A 456 24.34 11.46 3.79
C TYR A 456 23.85 10.36 4.74
N HIS A 457 22.60 9.93 4.56
CA HIS A 457 22.10 8.66 5.11
C HIS A 457 22.32 7.60 4.04
N ILE A 458 23.08 6.56 4.37
CA ILE A 458 23.50 5.52 3.41
C ILE A 458 22.94 4.16 3.78
N TYR A 459 22.76 3.31 2.78
CA TYR A 459 22.32 1.94 2.95
C TYR A 459 23.15 0.99 2.09
N GLY A 460 23.65 -0.07 2.71
CA GLY A 460 24.06 -1.30 2.05
C GLY A 460 24.28 -2.41 3.07
N PRO A 461 24.25 -3.68 2.64
CA PRO A 461 24.73 -4.84 3.38
C PRO A 461 26.16 -5.23 2.94
N ALA A 462 26.90 -5.93 3.82
CA ALA A 462 28.22 -6.49 3.49
C ALA A 462 28.19 -7.39 2.24
N GLU A 463 27.11 -8.15 2.06
CA GLU A 463 26.90 -9.00 0.87
C GLU A 463 26.75 -8.22 -0.46
N ALA A 464 26.68 -6.89 -0.41
CA ALA A 464 26.69 -5.99 -1.56
C ALA A 464 27.77 -4.88 -1.47
N SER A 465 28.91 -5.19 -0.81
CA SER A 465 30.09 -4.32 -0.71
C SER A 465 29.83 -2.94 -0.09
N ILE A 466 29.36 -2.96 1.16
CA ILE A 466 29.26 -1.82 2.09
C ILE A 466 28.14 -0.83 1.74
N THR A 467 28.30 -0.05 0.66
CA THR A 467 27.41 1.06 0.32
C THR A 467 26.70 0.80 -1.00
N THR A 468 25.36 0.74 -1.00
CA THR A 468 24.52 0.46 -2.19
C THR A 468 23.63 1.64 -2.60
N ALA A 469 23.13 2.42 -1.65
CA ALA A 469 22.20 3.52 -1.85
C ALA A 469 22.50 4.69 -0.91
N TYR A 470 22.12 5.90 -1.31
CA TYR A 470 22.45 7.14 -0.61
C TYR A 470 21.35 8.20 -0.73
N HIS A 471 21.01 8.83 0.39
CA HIS A 471 20.16 10.03 0.47
C HIS A 471 20.97 11.20 1.03
N GLN A 472 20.85 12.38 0.44
CA GLN A 472 21.44 13.59 1.03
C GLN A 472 20.42 14.22 1.98
N ILE A 473 20.78 14.33 3.26
CA ILE A 473 19.96 14.95 4.29
C ILE A 473 20.02 16.48 4.11
N THR A 474 18.86 17.12 4.07
CA THR A 474 18.70 18.55 3.79
C THR A 474 17.62 19.20 4.65
N ILE A 475 17.51 20.53 4.57
CA ILE A 475 16.40 21.30 5.19
C ILE A 475 14.99 20.82 4.76
N ASN A 476 14.87 20.13 3.61
CA ASN A 476 13.60 19.60 3.12
C ASN A 476 13.16 18.33 3.84
N ASP A 477 14.07 17.68 4.59
CA ASP A 477 13.80 16.51 5.40
C ASP A 477 13.21 16.86 6.78
N ILE A 478 13.15 18.16 7.13
CA ILE A 478 12.47 18.61 8.34
C ILE A 478 10.95 18.53 8.11
N ASN A 479 10.25 17.83 9.00
CA ASN A 479 8.81 17.52 8.97
C ASN A 479 8.36 16.46 7.94
N VAL A 480 9.27 15.66 7.37
CA VAL A 480 8.85 14.42 6.69
C VAL A 480 8.39 13.36 7.71
N SER A 481 7.61 12.37 7.28
CA SER A 481 7.22 11.26 8.16
C SER A 481 8.31 10.19 8.33
N GLN A 482 9.29 10.16 7.44
CA GLN A 482 10.38 9.17 7.43
C GLN A 482 11.55 9.69 6.58
N ILE A 483 12.80 9.48 7.05
CA ILE A 483 14.02 9.74 6.28
C ILE A 483 14.24 8.64 5.24
N SER A 484 14.55 9.05 4.00
CA SER A 484 14.86 8.14 2.89
C SER A 484 16.23 7.48 3.05
N CYS A 485 16.37 6.21 2.69
CA CYS A 485 17.67 5.55 2.46
C CYS A 485 18.25 5.88 1.07
N GLY A 486 17.46 6.53 0.22
CA GLY A 486 17.92 7.22 -0.98
C GLY A 486 17.80 6.41 -2.27
N ARG A 487 18.48 6.89 -3.31
CA ARG A 487 18.57 6.16 -4.60
C ARG A 487 19.78 5.24 -4.60
N ARG A 488 19.74 4.21 -5.46
CA ARG A 488 20.92 3.38 -5.75
C ARG A 488 22.11 4.24 -6.19
N LEU A 489 23.30 3.78 -5.84
CA LEU A 489 24.55 4.23 -6.44
C LEU A 489 24.66 3.76 -7.92
N PRO A 490 25.58 4.34 -8.70
CA PRO A 490 26.06 3.78 -9.97
C PRO A 490 26.50 2.31 -9.84
N ASN A 491 26.65 1.59 -10.96
CA ASN A 491 27.02 0.14 -11.05
C ASN A 491 26.11 -0.88 -10.32
N PHE A 492 25.33 -0.50 -9.32
CA PHE A 492 24.34 -1.35 -8.68
C PHE A 492 23.08 -1.45 -9.55
N LYS A 493 22.47 -2.64 -9.55
CA LYS A 493 21.11 -2.92 -10.01
C LYS A 493 20.21 -3.07 -8.77
N ILE A 494 18.98 -2.59 -8.78
CA ILE A 494 18.01 -2.88 -7.71
C ILE A 494 16.66 -3.32 -8.28
N GLN A 495 15.98 -4.21 -7.56
CA GLN A 495 14.58 -4.58 -7.79
C GLN A 495 13.85 -4.70 -6.45
N LEU A 496 12.57 -4.34 -6.42
CA LEU A 496 11.65 -4.71 -5.34
C LEU A 496 10.70 -5.80 -5.84
N ARG A 497 10.59 -6.90 -5.09
CA ARG A 497 9.70 -8.03 -5.43
C ARG A 497 8.73 -8.35 -4.29
N ASP A 498 7.52 -8.80 -4.62
CA ASP A 498 6.55 -9.32 -3.65
C ASP A 498 6.86 -10.79 -3.28
N GLU A 499 6.05 -11.40 -2.40
CA GLU A 499 6.29 -12.79 -1.97
C GLU A 499 6.14 -13.83 -3.10
N TYR A 500 5.44 -13.46 -4.18
CA TYR A 500 5.27 -14.24 -5.41
C TYR A 500 6.36 -13.94 -6.46
N MET A 501 7.43 -13.25 -6.05
CA MET A 501 8.52 -12.77 -6.90
C MET A 501 8.07 -11.84 -8.03
N GLN A 502 6.86 -11.26 -7.95
CA GLN A 502 6.39 -10.28 -8.93
C GLN A 502 6.97 -8.90 -8.61
N GLN A 503 7.17 -8.07 -9.62
CA GLN A 503 7.70 -6.72 -9.44
C GLN A 503 6.60 -5.79 -8.91
N VAL A 504 6.85 -5.14 -7.76
CA VAL A 504 5.88 -4.25 -7.09
C VAL A 504 5.83 -2.87 -7.75
N ALA A 505 4.68 -2.21 -7.67
CA ALA A 505 4.50 -0.89 -8.28
C ALA A 505 5.02 0.25 -7.40
N ILE A 506 5.20 1.43 -7.99
CA ILE A 506 5.63 2.62 -7.26
C ILE A 506 4.60 2.92 -6.16
N GLY A 507 5.11 3.16 -4.94
CA GLY A 507 4.32 3.33 -3.72
C GLY A 507 4.02 2.04 -2.94
N GLN A 508 4.29 0.85 -3.50
CA GLN A 508 4.07 -0.44 -2.81
C GLN A 508 5.34 -0.93 -2.11
N THR A 509 5.14 -1.82 -1.14
CA THR A 509 6.21 -2.45 -0.35
C THR A 509 6.66 -3.76 -1.00
N GLY A 510 7.96 -4.03 -1.03
CA GLY A 510 8.53 -5.28 -1.53
C GLY A 510 9.89 -5.59 -0.92
N GLU A 511 10.32 -6.85 -1.00
CA GLU A 511 11.64 -7.29 -0.59
C GLU A 511 12.70 -6.78 -1.58
N LEU A 512 13.81 -6.24 -1.08
CA LEU A 512 14.88 -5.66 -1.90
C LEU A 512 15.86 -6.72 -2.39
N PHE A 513 16.13 -6.66 -3.68
CA PHE A 513 17.14 -7.43 -4.40
C PHE A 513 18.18 -6.47 -4.99
N ILE A 514 19.46 -6.72 -4.71
CA ILE A 514 20.60 -5.92 -5.18
C ILE A 514 21.42 -6.75 -6.15
N GLY A 515 21.81 -6.21 -7.31
CA GLY A 515 22.60 -6.91 -8.33
C GLY A 515 23.69 -6.03 -8.93
N GLY A 516 24.41 -6.56 -9.92
CA GLY A 516 25.61 -5.94 -10.50
C GLY A 516 26.89 -6.37 -9.78
N MET A 517 28.06 -5.94 -10.28
CA MET A 517 29.36 -6.51 -9.90
C MET A 517 29.79 -6.29 -8.45
N SER A 518 29.12 -5.42 -7.70
CA SER A 518 29.41 -5.18 -6.27
C SER A 518 28.84 -6.25 -5.33
N ILE A 519 28.07 -7.23 -5.80
CA ILE A 519 27.56 -8.34 -4.96
C ILE A 519 28.63 -9.40 -4.69
N PHE A 520 28.65 -9.90 -3.47
CA PHE A 520 29.56 -10.94 -2.99
C PHE A 520 29.56 -12.23 -3.84
N SER A 521 30.67 -12.97 -3.84
CA SER A 521 30.77 -14.28 -4.50
C SER A 521 30.00 -15.39 -3.77
N GLY A 522 29.63 -15.17 -2.50
CA GLY A 522 28.91 -16.11 -1.67
C GLY A 522 29.41 -16.14 -0.22
N TYR A 523 28.91 -17.10 0.55
CA TYR A 523 29.38 -17.35 1.92
C TYR A 523 30.40 -18.49 1.97
N LEU A 524 31.50 -18.25 2.70
CA LEU A 524 32.62 -19.18 2.87
C LEU A 524 32.15 -20.57 3.30
N MET A 525 32.38 -21.57 2.45
CA MET A 525 31.99 -22.98 2.65
C MET A 525 30.50 -23.21 2.99
N ARG A 526 29.61 -22.25 2.67
CA ARG A 526 28.16 -22.30 2.96
C ARG A 526 27.32 -22.13 1.70
N LEU A 527 27.52 -23.03 0.74
CA LEU A 527 26.71 -23.10 -0.50
C LEU A 527 25.20 -23.14 -0.21
N ASP A 528 24.81 -23.83 0.87
CA ASP A 528 23.42 -23.91 1.34
C ASP A 528 22.82 -22.55 1.72
N LEU A 529 23.64 -21.55 2.06
CA LEU A 529 23.21 -20.17 2.26
C LEU A 529 23.37 -19.34 0.98
N THR A 530 24.45 -19.57 0.21
CA THR A 530 24.73 -18.87 -1.05
C THR A 530 23.58 -19.04 -2.05
N GLU A 531 23.10 -20.27 -2.28
CA GLU A 531 21.97 -20.59 -3.19
C GLU A 531 20.63 -19.96 -2.75
N LYS A 532 20.48 -19.63 -1.45
CA LYS A 532 19.28 -18.95 -0.91
C LYS A 532 19.39 -17.43 -0.96
N ALA A 533 20.62 -16.91 -1.07
CA ALA A 533 20.92 -15.48 -1.02
C ALA A 533 21.19 -14.90 -2.42
N LEU A 534 21.87 -15.62 -3.31
CA LEU A 534 22.05 -15.25 -4.72
C LEU A 534 20.94 -15.87 -5.56
N ILE A 535 19.94 -15.07 -5.91
CA ILE A 535 18.79 -15.47 -6.73
C ILE A 535 19.01 -14.97 -8.15
N GLN A 536 18.85 -15.85 -9.14
CA GLN A 536 18.89 -15.44 -10.55
C GLN A 536 17.55 -14.81 -10.95
N LEU A 537 17.58 -13.57 -11.46
CA LEU A 537 16.43 -12.82 -11.95
C LEU A 537 16.78 -12.18 -13.29
N ASP A 538 15.91 -12.34 -14.29
CA ASP A 538 16.05 -11.70 -15.60
C ASP A 538 17.40 -12.01 -16.31
N ASN A 539 17.96 -13.19 -16.00
CA ASN A 539 19.30 -13.74 -16.33
C ASN A 539 20.49 -13.23 -15.50
N ASP A 540 20.37 -12.11 -14.78
CA ASP A 540 21.37 -11.61 -13.83
C ASP A 540 21.28 -12.34 -12.47
N TYR A 541 22.35 -12.28 -11.66
CA TYR A 541 22.30 -12.64 -10.24
C TYR A 541 22.02 -11.41 -9.36
N TYR A 542 21.17 -11.60 -8.34
CA TYR A 542 20.86 -10.61 -7.32
C TYR A 542 21.02 -11.20 -5.91
N TYR A 543 21.71 -10.48 -5.03
CA TYR A 543 21.64 -10.69 -3.60
C TYR A 543 20.26 -10.28 -3.05
N ARG A 544 19.57 -11.26 -2.44
CA ARG A 544 18.32 -11.12 -1.73
C ARG A 544 18.57 -10.63 -0.30
N THR A 545 18.17 -9.40 0.03
CA THR A 545 18.58 -8.78 1.30
C THR A 545 17.75 -9.23 2.51
N GLY A 546 16.48 -9.59 2.30
CA GLY A 546 15.47 -9.78 3.36
C GLY A 546 14.92 -8.49 3.97
N ASP A 547 15.37 -7.32 3.50
CA ASP A 547 14.84 -6.01 3.88
C ASP A 547 13.63 -5.64 3.01
N ILE A 548 12.57 -5.12 3.63
CA ILE A 548 11.38 -4.63 2.94
C ILE A 548 11.51 -3.12 2.74
N PHE A 549 11.28 -2.68 1.51
CA PHE A 549 11.40 -1.31 1.07
C PHE A 549 10.17 -0.85 0.28
N ARG A 550 9.99 0.46 0.16
CA ARG A 550 9.04 1.12 -0.75
C ARG A 550 9.79 2.11 -1.64
N LEU A 551 9.51 2.09 -2.95
CA LEU A 551 10.00 3.09 -3.92
C LEU A 551 8.98 4.23 -4.09
N ASP A 552 9.46 5.45 -4.29
CA ASP A 552 8.69 6.59 -4.83
C ASP A 552 8.96 6.83 -6.33
N LYS A 553 8.46 7.95 -6.88
CA LYS A 553 8.56 8.29 -8.32
C LYS A 553 9.92 8.89 -8.66
N GLU A 554 10.64 9.33 -7.64
CA GLU A 554 11.97 9.90 -7.64
C GLU A 554 13.05 8.82 -7.38
N SER A 555 12.64 7.54 -7.41
CA SER A 555 13.46 6.33 -7.17
C SER A 555 14.15 6.29 -5.81
N GLN A 556 13.54 6.90 -4.79
CA GLN A 556 14.01 6.89 -3.40
C GLN A 556 13.50 5.65 -2.66
N LEU A 557 14.38 5.00 -1.91
CA LEU A 557 14.11 3.82 -1.09
C LEU A 557 13.74 4.21 0.34
N TYR A 558 12.52 3.91 0.76
CA TYR A 558 12.06 4.03 2.15
C TYR A 558 12.06 2.65 2.81
N PHE A 559 12.88 2.46 3.84
CA PHE A 559 12.99 1.20 4.58
C PHE A 559 11.75 0.96 5.44
N VAL A 560 11.05 -0.14 5.24
CA VAL A 560 9.79 -0.47 5.95
C VAL A 560 10.05 -1.39 7.14
N GLY A 561 11.00 -2.30 7.01
CA GLY A 561 11.31 -3.32 8.01
C GLY A 561 12.05 -4.50 7.38
N ARG A 562 11.94 -5.69 7.99
CA ARG A 562 12.52 -6.94 7.45
C ARG A 562 11.48 -8.05 7.34
N ARG A 563 11.71 -8.97 6.41
CA ARG A 563 10.90 -10.18 6.19
C ARG A 563 11.19 -11.26 7.23
N ASP A 564 12.43 -11.31 7.69
CA ASP A 564 12.92 -12.22 8.72
C ASP A 564 12.97 -11.53 10.10
N TYR A 565 13.36 -12.30 11.12
CA TYR A 565 13.55 -11.81 12.48
C TYR A 565 14.96 -11.23 12.72
N GLN A 566 15.75 -10.92 11.67
CA GLN A 566 16.99 -10.17 11.89
C GLN A 566 16.66 -8.75 12.30
N VAL A 567 17.52 -8.15 13.11
CA VAL A 567 17.32 -6.78 13.57
C VAL A 567 18.59 -5.98 13.41
N LYS A 568 18.43 -4.72 13.00
CA LYS A 568 19.46 -3.69 13.19
C LYS A 568 19.40 -3.19 14.63
N LEU A 569 20.55 -3.19 15.30
CA LEU A 569 20.71 -2.79 16.70
C LEU A 569 22.12 -2.21 16.88
N ARG A 570 22.24 -0.93 17.25
CA ARG A 570 23.52 -0.24 17.53
C ARG A 570 24.51 -0.33 16.36
N GLY A 571 24.01 -0.08 15.14
CA GLY A 571 24.75 -0.21 13.88
C GLY A 571 24.78 -1.61 13.27
N GLN A 572 24.42 -2.66 14.03
CA GLN A 572 24.79 -4.03 13.67
C GLN A 572 23.60 -4.86 13.23
N ARG A 573 23.80 -5.69 12.19
CA ARG A 573 22.86 -6.71 11.73
C ARG A 573 22.99 -7.94 12.64
N ILE A 574 21.95 -8.23 13.42
CA ILE A 574 21.90 -9.35 14.36
C ILE A 574 20.86 -10.37 13.92
N GLU A 575 21.31 -11.61 13.70
CA GLU A 575 20.47 -12.79 13.61
C GLU A 575 20.07 -13.23 15.03
N LEU A 576 18.80 -13.05 15.39
CA LEU A 576 18.31 -13.39 16.74
C LEU A 576 18.49 -14.87 17.09
N THR A 577 18.60 -15.74 16.08
CA THR A 577 18.91 -17.16 16.22
C THR A 577 20.35 -17.45 16.67
N GLU A 578 21.30 -16.52 16.55
CA GLU A 578 22.66 -16.69 17.12
C GLU A 578 22.64 -16.66 18.65
N ILE A 579 21.77 -15.82 19.21
CA ILE A 579 21.49 -15.74 20.64
C ILE A 579 20.73 -17.00 21.10
N GLU A 580 19.71 -17.42 20.34
CA GLU A 580 18.96 -18.66 20.62
C GLU A 580 19.88 -19.89 20.61
N HIS A 581 20.78 -20.00 19.62
CA HIS A 581 21.70 -21.12 19.47
C HIS A 581 22.76 -21.19 20.59
N VAL A 582 23.32 -20.06 21.02
CA VAL A 582 24.27 -20.03 22.16
C VAL A 582 23.60 -20.51 23.45
N LEU A 583 22.35 -20.09 23.70
CA LEU A 583 21.58 -20.53 24.87
C LEU A 583 21.18 -22.01 24.77
N LEU A 584 20.73 -22.49 23.61
CA LEU A 584 20.38 -23.89 23.38
C LEU A 584 21.60 -24.83 23.49
N THR A 585 22.78 -24.38 23.06
CA THR A 585 24.05 -25.14 23.17
C THR A 585 24.84 -24.80 24.44
N SER A 586 24.16 -24.36 25.50
CA SER A 586 24.75 -24.15 26.82
C SER A 586 24.72 -25.42 27.67
N SER A 587 25.54 -25.46 28.72
CA SER A 587 25.51 -26.53 29.74
C SER A 587 24.19 -26.58 30.54
N PHE A 588 23.27 -25.62 30.36
CA PHE A 588 21.98 -25.58 31.05
C PHE A 588 20.88 -26.43 30.40
N HIS A 589 21.16 -27.08 29.27
CA HIS A 589 20.28 -28.08 28.61
C HIS A 589 18.83 -27.56 28.40
N LEU A 590 18.70 -26.38 27.77
CA LEU A 590 17.42 -25.73 27.55
C LEU A 590 16.57 -26.51 26.52
N SER A 591 15.27 -26.65 26.78
CA SER A 591 14.35 -27.43 25.93
C SER A 591 13.91 -26.66 24.68
N ALA A 592 13.83 -25.34 24.78
CA ALA A 592 13.59 -24.43 23.66
C ALA A 592 13.98 -22.99 24.06
N CYS A 593 14.32 -22.16 23.07
CA CYS A 593 14.69 -20.76 23.24
C CYS A 593 14.18 -19.96 22.04
N VAL A 594 13.77 -18.71 22.26
CA VAL A 594 13.36 -17.78 21.20
C VAL A 594 13.60 -16.34 21.62
N VAL A 595 14.13 -15.51 20.73
CA VAL A 595 14.49 -14.11 21.00
C VAL A 595 13.68 -13.18 20.11
N ILE A 596 13.23 -12.07 20.68
CA ILE A 596 12.54 -10.98 19.99
C ILE A 596 13.22 -9.63 20.30
N LYS A 597 13.05 -8.66 19.39
CA LYS A 597 13.30 -7.25 19.66
C LYS A 597 11.98 -6.56 20.03
N ILE A 598 12.01 -5.73 21.05
CA ILE A 598 10.94 -4.77 21.37
C ILE A 598 11.52 -3.36 21.41
N VAL A 599 10.71 -2.36 21.09
CA VAL A 599 11.08 -0.94 21.22
C VAL A 599 10.27 -0.36 22.37
N HIS A 600 10.94 0.28 23.33
CA HIS A 600 10.30 0.92 24.47
C HIS A 600 11.05 2.21 24.81
N ASN A 601 10.34 3.33 24.96
CA ASN A 601 10.91 4.66 25.24
C ASN A 601 12.07 5.04 24.28
N GLU A 602 11.87 4.84 22.98
CA GLU A 602 12.86 5.04 21.89
C GLU A 602 14.16 4.20 22.01
N LEU A 603 14.19 3.21 22.91
CA LEU A 603 15.29 2.27 23.07
C LEU A 603 14.91 0.87 22.56
N ASP A 604 15.87 0.27 21.88
CA ASP A 604 15.79 -1.11 21.41
C ASP A 604 16.21 -2.07 22.53
N HIS A 605 15.36 -3.05 22.82
CA HIS A 605 15.61 -4.11 23.81
C HIS A 605 15.48 -5.50 23.19
N LEU A 606 16.38 -6.39 23.58
CA LEU A 606 16.32 -7.82 23.23
C LEU A 606 15.68 -8.58 24.40
N VAL A 607 14.58 -9.27 24.14
CA VAL A 607 13.88 -10.10 25.13
C VAL A 607 13.88 -11.54 24.65
N THR A 608 14.32 -12.45 25.52
CA THR A 608 14.38 -13.88 25.26
C THR A 608 13.30 -14.60 26.05
N PHE A 609 12.69 -15.63 25.46
CA PHE A 609 11.86 -16.60 26.16
C PHE A 609 12.53 -17.97 26.13
N VAL A 610 12.66 -18.60 27.29
CA VAL A 610 13.36 -19.88 27.48
C VAL A 610 12.43 -20.89 28.11
N GLN A 611 12.41 -22.12 27.58
CA GLN A 611 11.78 -23.26 28.23
C GLN A 611 12.85 -24.17 28.84
N THR A 612 12.75 -24.44 30.14
CA THR A 612 13.55 -25.45 30.83
C THR A 612 12.80 -26.03 32.02
N ASN A 613 13.06 -27.30 32.32
CA ASN A 613 12.56 -27.99 33.51
C ASN A 613 13.53 -27.87 34.70
N ASN A 614 14.76 -27.37 34.48
CA ASN A 614 15.76 -27.20 35.52
C ASN A 614 15.47 -25.91 36.31
N LYS A 615 15.10 -26.05 37.59
CA LYS A 615 14.75 -24.94 38.48
C LYS A 615 15.94 -24.11 38.97
N ASP A 616 17.15 -24.61 38.83
CA ASP A 616 18.38 -23.92 39.23
C ASP A 616 18.87 -22.93 38.16
N VAL A 617 18.27 -22.97 36.96
CA VAL A 617 18.55 -22.03 35.87
C VAL A 617 17.83 -20.72 36.10
N THR A 618 18.59 -19.63 36.22
CA THR A 618 18.07 -18.27 36.42
C THR A 618 18.38 -17.36 35.23
N GLU A 619 17.63 -16.25 35.10
CA GLU A 619 17.88 -15.21 34.10
C GLU A 619 19.35 -14.74 34.10
N THR A 620 19.95 -14.56 35.28
CA THR A 620 21.35 -14.16 35.44
C THR A 620 22.32 -15.19 34.86
N CYS A 621 22.16 -16.48 35.17
CA CYS A 621 23.03 -17.54 34.64
C CYS A 621 23.01 -17.60 33.10
N LEU A 622 21.86 -17.33 32.48
CA LEU A 622 21.70 -17.35 31.03
C LEU A 622 22.29 -16.09 30.36
N ILE A 623 22.14 -14.92 30.99
CA ILE A 623 22.80 -13.68 30.55
C ILE A 623 24.33 -13.82 30.62
N ASP A 624 24.87 -14.53 31.61
CA ASP A 624 26.32 -14.74 31.77
C ASP A 624 26.92 -15.73 30.74
N GLU A 625 26.21 -16.78 30.35
CA GLU A 625 26.66 -17.63 29.23
C GLU A 625 26.59 -16.88 27.88
N CYS A 626 25.60 -16.01 27.67
CA CYS A 626 25.60 -15.09 26.53
C CYS A 626 26.84 -14.18 26.53
N ARG A 627 27.19 -13.55 27.67
CA ARG A 627 28.41 -12.71 27.82
C ARG A 627 29.70 -13.45 27.48
N ARG A 628 29.75 -14.76 27.69
CA ARG A 628 30.96 -15.60 27.51
C ARG A 628 31.19 -16.07 26.07
N ARG A 629 30.18 -15.96 25.19
CA ARG A 629 30.18 -16.53 23.83
C ARG A 629 29.70 -15.57 22.73
N LEU A 630 28.99 -14.51 23.08
CA LEU A 630 28.47 -13.51 22.14
C LEU A 630 29.15 -12.15 22.36
N PRO A 631 29.28 -11.34 21.30
CA PRO A 631 29.67 -9.93 21.43
C PRO A 631 28.70 -9.13 22.31
N ARG A 632 29.22 -8.09 22.98
CA ARG A 632 28.49 -7.32 24.03
C ARG A 632 27.16 -6.71 23.58
N PHE A 633 26.95 -6.48 22.29
CA PHE A 633 25.72 -5.90 21.73
C PHE A 633 24.60 -6.93 21.48
N MET A 634 24.90 -8.23 21.43
CA MET A 634 23.91 -9.30 21.24
C MET A 634 23.27 -9.79 22.55
N ILE A 635 23.75 -9.35 23.71
CA ILE A 635 23.30 -9.85 25.02
C ILE A 635 21.84 -9.39 25.28
N PRO A 636 20.92 -10.32 25.61
CA PRO A 636 19.55 -9.99 25.98
C PRO A 636 19.44 -8.98 27.13
N THR A 637 18.46 -8.08 27.05
CA THR A 637 18.08 -7.18 28.14
C THR A 637 17.24 -7.91 29.20
N ARG A 638 16.44 -8.90 28.78
CA ARG A 638 15.65 -9.78 29.65
C ARG A 638 15.58 -11.21 29.13
N ILE A 639 15.47 -12.18 30.03
CA ILE A 639 15.22 -13.60 29.74
C ILE A 639 14.07 -14.11 30.61
N ILE A 640 12.92 -14.37 29.99
CA ILE A 640 11.69 -14.83 30.61
C ILE A 640 11.64 -16.37 30.53
N ILE A 641 11.66 -17.03 31.68
CA ILE A 641 11.60 -18.50 31.76
C ILE A 641 10.13 -18.94 31.82
N LEU A 642 9.73 -19.83 30.90
CA LEU A 642 8.39 -20.38 30.76
C LEU A 642 8.40 -21.90 30.95
N SER A 643 7.36 -22.46 31.56
CA SER A 643 7.19 -23.92 31.69
C SER A 643 6.90 -24.61 30.36
N LYS A 644 6.29 -23.90 29.41
CA LYS A 644 6.07 -24.35 28.03
C LYS A 644 6.00 -23.14 27.08
N LEU A 645 6.73 -23.19 25.98
CA LEU A 645 6.59 -22.25 24.88
C LEU A 645 5.34 -22.57 24.03
N PRO A 646 4.74 -21.57 23.36
CA PRO A 646 3.63 -21.79 22.44
C PRO A 646 4.17 -22.37 21.12
N TYR A 647 3.49 -23.39 20.60
CA TYR A 647 3.80 -24.00 19.31
C TYR A 647 2.56 -23.94 18.41
N ASN A 648 2.76 -23.73 17.11
CA ASN A 648 1.70 -23.81 16.12
C ASN A 648 1.37 -25.26 15.75
N THR A 649 0.34 -25.46 14.92
CA THR A 649 -0.10 -26.78 14.41
C THR A 649 0.99 -27.56 13.66
N ASN A 650 2.03 -26.87 13.17
CA ASN A 650 3.19 -27.47 12.50
C ASN A 650 4.38 -27.73 13.45
N GLY A 651 4.17 -27.67 14.77
CA GLY A 651 5.20 -27.97 15.78
C GLY A 651 6.34 -26.96 15.88
N LYS A 652 6.23 -25.79 15.26
CA LYS A 652 7.22 -24.69 15.36
C LYS A 652 6.81 -23.70 16.45
N ILE A 653 7.79 -23.09 17.12
CA ILE A 653 7.55 -22.05 18.14
C ILE A 653 6.79 -20.89 17.49
N ASP A 654 5.64 -20.56 18.05
CA ASP A 654 4.77 -19.52 17.53
C ASP A 654 5.17 -18.16 18.11
N ARG A 655 5.90 -17.37 17.31
CA ARG A 655 6.41 -16.05 17.71
C ARG A 655 5.31 -14.99 17.83
N GLY A 656 4.11 -15.21 17.28
CA GLY A 656 2.95 -14.35 17.45
C GLY A 656 2.09 -14.70 18.67
N ARG A 657 2.13 -15.96 19.10
CA ARG A 657 1.48 -16.46 20.34
C ARG A 657 2.43 -16.55 21.54
N LEU A 658 3.71 -16.23 21.37
CA LEU A 658 4.58 -15.80 22.48
C LEU A 658 3.81 -14.77 23.31
N PRO A 659 3.86 -14.82 24.64
CA PRO A 659 2.96 -14.04 25.47
C PRO A 659 3.15 -12.54 25.25
N SER A 660 2.29 -11.98 24.39
CA SER A 660 1.72 -10.66 24.55
C SER A 660 1.22 -10.50 25.97
N VAL A 661 1.12 -9.26 26.43
CA VAL A 661 0.53 -8.98 27.74
C VAL A 661 -1.01 -9.11 27.64
N ASN A 662 -1.48 -10.37 27.64
CA ASN A 662 -2.87 -10.92 27.59
C ASN A 662 -3.45 -11.36 26.20
N LEU A 663 -4.61 -12.06 26.19
CA LEU A 663 -4.81 -13.39 25.53
C LEU A 663 -6.26 -13.80 25.03
N LEU A 664 -6.38 -14.51 23.87
CA LEU A 664 -7.31 -15.63 23.43
C LEU A 664 -8.76 -15.48 22.82
N SER A 665 -9.29 -16.55 22.15
CA SER A 665 -10.53 -16.73 21.28
C SER A 665 -10.97 -18.26 21.17
N ILE A 666 -11.90 -18.90 20.37
CA ILE A 666 -12.86 -18.75 19.18
C ILE A 666 -13.97 -19.91 19.20
N GLU A 667 -14.81 -20.53 18.31
CA GLU A 667 -15.26 -20.81 16.86
C GLU A 667 -16.73 -21.47 16.85
N ASP A 668 -17.30 -22.27 15.88
CA ASP A 668 -18.07 -22.00 14.59
C ASP A 668 -19.10 -23.16 14.17
N GLU A 669 -19.80 -23.13 12.99
CA GLU A 669 -20.55 -24.20 12.17
C GLU A 669 -22.06 -24.64 12.47
N LYS A 670 -22.95 -25.27 11.60
CA LYS A 670 -23.31 -25.33 10.11
C LYS A 670 -24.65 -26.14 9.78
N ASN A 671 -25.14 -26.16 8.51
CA ASN A 671 -26.01 -27.17 7.76
C ASN A 671 -27.59 -27.26 7.93
N THR A 672 -28.43 -28.00 7.13
CA THR A 672 -28.87 -27.99 5.66
C THR A 672 -30.13 -28.92 5.36
N ILE A 673 -30.62 -29.07 4.08
CA ILE A 673 -31.54 -30.13 3.46
C ILE A 673 -33.04 -29.76 3.04
N GLN A 674 -33.80 -30.65 2.33
CA GLN A 674 -34.81 -30.42 1.23
C GLN A 674 -36.32 -30.90 1.44
N ARG A 675 -37.14 -31.08 0.36
CA ARG A 675 -38.48 -31.78 0.27
C ARG A 675 -38.90 -32.22 -1.18
N THR A 676 -40.20 -32.23 -1.55
CA THR A 676 -40.86 -33.05 -2.64
C THR A 676 -42.25 -32.56 -3.18
N ASP A 677 -42.76 -33.23 -4.25
CA ASP A 677 -44.16 -33.53 -4.71
C ASP A 677 -45.09 -32.42 -5.29
N LEU A 678 -44.98 -31.16 -4.89
CA LEU A 678 -45.74 -30.06 -5.53
C LEU A 678 -45.24 -29.76 -6.99
N GLU A 679 -44.31 -30.59 -7.50
CA GLU A 679 -43.35 -30.37 -8.62
C GLU A 679 -44.08 -30.05 -9.93
N GLU A 680 -45.19 -30.74 -10.17
CA GLU A 680 -46.05 -30.60 -11.34
C GLU A 680 -46.98 -29.35 -11.33
N ARG A 681 -47.10 -28.63 -10.20
CA ARG A 681 -47.93 -27.41 -10.11
C ARG A 681 -47.14 -26.17 -10.50
N VAL A 682 -45.93 -26.00 -9.97
CA VAL A 682 -45.03 -24.90 -10.38
C VAL A 682 -44.67 -24.99 -11.86
N HIS A 683 -44.48 -26.22 -12.36
CA HIS A 683 -44.18 -26.51 -13.77
C HIS A 683 -45.11 -25.78 -14.75
N ARG A 684 -46.42 -25.82 -14.47
CA ARG A 684 -47.47 -25.22 -15.29
C ARG A 684 -47.40 -23.69 -15.35
N ILE A 685 -47.18 -23.04 -14.21
CA ILE A 685 -47.09 -21.57 -14.13
C ILE A 685 -45.91 -21.05 -14.95
N TRP A 686 -44.77 -21.75 -14.88
CA TRP A 686 -43.56 -21.36 -15.60
C TRP A 686 -43.74 -21.41 -17.12
N CYS A 687 -44.29 -22.52 -17.65
CA CYS A 687 -44.57 -22.64 -19.07
C CYS A 687 -45.47 -21.49 -19.58
N HIS A 688 -46.49 -21.12 -18.80
CA HIS A 688 -47.43 -20.06 -19.16
C HIS A 688 -46.79 -18.65 -19.22
N ILE A 689 -46.03 -18.27 -18.19
CA ILE A 689 -45.47 -16.91 -18.08
C ILE A 689 -44.28 -16.72 -19.03
N LEU A 690 -43.44 -17.74 -19.19
CA LEU A 690 -42.29 -17.72 -20.09
C LEU A 690 -42.68 -17.97 -21.56
N ARG A 691 -43.97 -18.24 -21.84
CA ARG A 691 -44.54 -18.51 -23.18
C ARG A 691 -43.87 -19.68 -23.90
N ILE A 692 -43.61 -20.77 -23.18
CA ILE A 692 -42.96 -21.97 -23.69
C ILE A 692 -44.01 -23.07 -23.88
N ASP A 693 -43.89 -23.83 -24.98
CA ASP A 693 -44.87 -24.86 -25.33
C ASP A 693 -44.93 -25.99 -24.28
N GLN A 694 -46.10 -26.61 -24.13
CA GLN A 694 -46.51 -27.25 -22.88
C GLN A 694 -45.93 -28.66 -22.64
N GLN A 695 -44.90 -29.05 -23.39
CA GLN A 695 -44.25 -30.37 -23.30
C GLN A 695 -42.72 -30.24 -23.37
N ASN A 696 -42.03 -30.85 -22.39
CA ASN A 696 -40.56 -30.94 -22.23
C ASN A 696 -39.81 -29.73 -21.64
N ILE A 697 -40.12 -29.38 -20.38
CA ILE A 697 -39.18 -28.68 -19.47
C ILE A 697 -38.83 -29.61 -18.29
N PRO A 698 -37.55 -29.99 -18.08
CA PRO A 698 -37.11 -30.73 -16.89
C PRO A 698 -37.33 -29.98 -15.56
N LEU A 699 -37.58 -30.73 -14.48
CA LEU A 699 -37.89 -30.16 -13.16
C LEU A 699 -36.73 -29.37 -12.53
N ASP A 700 -35.49 -29.68 -12.93
CA ASP A 700 -34.27 -29.00 -12.49
C ASP A 700 -33.79 -27.90 -13.46
N THR A 701 -34.59 -27.55 -14.48
CA THR A 701 -34.26 -26.44 -15.39
C THR A 701 -34.35 -25.10 -14.67
N SER A 702 -33.33 -24.26 -14.85
CA SER A 702 -33.21 -22.97 -14.17
C SER A 702 -34.14 -21.92 -14.79
N PHE A 703 -34.82 -21.13 -13.95
CA PHE A 703 -35.63 -19.97 -14.37
C PHE A 703 -34.86 -19.05 -15.34
N PHE A 704 -33.58 -18.81 -15.05
CA PHE A 704 -32.71 -17.95 -15.86
C PHE A 704 -32.33 -18.58 -17.21
N SER A 705 -32.20 -19.92 -17.27
CA SER A 705 -31.94 -20.65 -18.52
C SER A 705 -33.12 -20.66 -19.49
N LEU A 706 -34.31 -20.27 -19.03
CA LEU A 706 -35.52 -20.08 -19.83
C LEU A 706 -35.74 -18.61 -20.24
N GLY A 707 -34.74 -17.75 -20.06
CA GLY A 707 -34.82 -16.31 -20.39
C GLY A 707 -35.41 -15.43 -19.28
N GLY A 708 -35.57 -15.96 -18.07
CA GLY A 708 -36.10 -15.22 -16.92
C GLY A 708 -35.21 -14.03 -16.51
N THR A 709 -35.76 -12.81 -16.58
CA THR A 709 -35.12 -11.58 -16.07
C THR A 709 -35.72 -11.14 -14.73
N SER A 710 -35.12 -10.15 -14.07
CA SER A 710 -35.66 -9.53 -12.84
C SER A 710 -37.08 -8.99 -13.01
N LEU A 711 -37.50 -8.64 -14.22
CA LEU A 711 -38.86 -8.17 -14.51
C LEU A 711 -39.85 -9.34 -14.65
N VAL A 712 -39.43 -10.43 -15.29
CA VAL A 712 -40.22 -11.67 -15.41
C VAL A 712 -40.35 -12.38 -14.06
N LEU A 713 -39.32 -12.28 -13.21
CA LEU A 713 -39.34 -12.76 -11.82
C LEU A 713 -40.55 -12.19 -11.07
N MET A 714 -40.75 -10.87 -11.11
CA MET A 714 -41.87 -10.21 -10.45
C MET A 714 -43.24 -10.67 -10.99
N GLN A 715 -43.31 -11.09 -12.27
CA GLN A 715 -44.53 -11.66 -12.85
C GLN A 715 -44.81 -13.09 -12.36
N ILE A 716 -43.78 -13.93 -12.16
CA ILE A 716 -43.95 -15.25 -11.53
C ILE A 716 -44.34 -15.09 -10.05
N LEU A 717 -43.67 -14.20 -9.31
CA LEU A 717 -44.01 -13.90 -7.91
C LEU A 717 -45.47 -13.43 -7.76
N TYR A 718 -45.92 -12.53 -8.64
CA TYR A 718 -47.32 -12.09 -8.69
C TYR A 718 -48.30 -13.23 -8.98
N LYS A 719 -47.99 -14.14 -9.91
CA LYS A 719 -48.86 -15.29 -10.21
C LYS A 719 -48.82 -16.39 -9.14
N TYR A 720 -47.72 -16.56 -8.41
CA TYR A 720 -47.68 -17.42 -7.22
C TYR A 720 -48.58 -16.87 -6.10
N HIS A 721 -48.58 -15.55 -5.90
CA HIS A 721 -49.51 -14.88 -5.00
C HIS A 721 -50.98 -15.07 -5.47
N GLU A 722 -51.25 -14.94 -6.77
CA GLU A 722 -52.61 -15.09 -7.33
C GLU A 722 -53.14 -16.54 -7.32
N GLU A 723 -52.32 -17.55 -7.65
CA GLU A 723 -52.76 -18.95 -7.81
C GLU A 723 -52.61 -19.79 -6.53
N PHE A 724 -51.69 -19.43 -5.63
CA PHE A 724 -51.41 -20.19 -4.39
C PHE A 724 -51.59 -19.39 -3.09
N SER A 725 -51.82 -18.08 -3.14
CA SER A 725 -51.93 -17.20 -1.94
C SER A 725 -50.68 -17.23 -1.04
N VAL A 726 -49.48 -17.26 -1.65
CA VAL A 726 -48.19 -17.26 -0.94
C VAL A 726 -47.31 -16.09 -1.42
N ASN A 727 -46.79 -15.30 -0.48
CA ASN A 727 -45.65 -14.42 -0.73
C ASN A 727 -44.36 -15.24 -0.73
N VAL A 728 -43.64 -15.25 -1.85
CA VAL A 728 -42.39 -15.99 -2.02
C VAL A 728 -41.21 -15.03 -1.86
N ASP A 729 -40.38 -15.27 -0.86
CA ASP A 729 -39.19 -14.45 -0.60
C ASP A 729 -38.15 -14.56 -1.74
N ILE A 730 -37.49 -13.44 -2.06
CA ILE A 730 -36.65 -13.33 -3.27
C ILE A 730 -35.36 -14.15 -3.13
N PRO A 731 -34.55 -14.04 -2.06
CA PRO A 731 -33.44 -14.96 -1.82
C PRO A 731 -33.82 -16.44 -1.88
N LEU A 732 -34.97 -16.83 -1.31
CA LEU A 732 -35.47 -18.20 -1.44
C LEU A 732 -35.82 -18.57 -2.89
N PHE A 733 -36.44 -17.67 -3.67
CA PHE A 733 -36.68 -17.91 -5.10
C PHE A 733 -35.35 -18.17 -5.84
N PHE A 734 -34.30 -17.42 -5.52
CA PHE A 734 -32.97 -17.61 -6.12
C PHE A 734 -32.26 -18.91 -5.66
N GLU A 735 -32.38 -19.32 -4.40
CA GLU A 735 -31.91 -20.64 -3.93
C GLU A 735 -32.67 -21.81 -4.56
N HIS A 736 -33.93 -21.56 -4.92
CA HIS A 736 -34.89 -22.56 -5.36
C HIS A 736 -35.35 -22.32 -6.80
N ALA A 737 -34.48 -21.72 -7.62
CA ALA A 737 -34.72 -21.32 -9.01
C ALA A 737 -34.88 -22.48 -10.02
N THR A 738 -35.41 -23.62 -9.58
CA THR A 738 -35.84 -24.76 -10.38
C THR A 738 -37.24 -25.21 -9.92
N ILE A 739 -37.99 -25.82 -10.82
CA ILE A 739 -39.39 -26.21 -10.61
C ILE A 739 -39.53 -27.18 -9.41
N SER A 740 -38.58 -28.10 -9.24
CA SER A 740 -38.48 -29.03 -8.10
C SER A 740 -38.37 -28.32 -6.73
N LYS A 741 -37.74 -27.15 -6.66
CA LYS A 741 -37.36 -26.50 -5.40
C LYS A 741 -38.37 -25.47 -4.87
N HIS A 742 -38.98 -24.63 -5.72
CA HIS A 742 -40.09 -23.75 -5.27
C HIS A 742 -41.26 -24.51 -4.66
N VAL A 743 -41.35 -25.78 -5.03
CA VAL A 743 -42.34 -26.74 -4.58
C VAL A 743 -42.10 -27.23 -3.16
N THR A 744 -40.85 -27.52 -2.85
CA THR A 744 -40.39 -27.81 -1.49
C THR A 744 -40.76 -26.67 -0.54
N PHE A 745 -40.79 -25.43 -1.05
CA PHE A 745 -41.21 -24.22 -0.34
C PHE A 745 -42.74 -24.08 -0.23
N LEU A 746 -43.48 -23.98 -1.35
CA LEU A 746 -44.94 -23.77 -1.38
C LEU A 746 -45.73 -24.88 -0.65
N SER A 747 -45.16 -26.07 -0.49
CA SER A 747 -45.77 -27.18 0.27
C SER A 747 -45.62 -27.06 1.80
N LYS A 748 -44.89 -26.05 2.30
CA LYS A 748 -44.63 -25.80 3.73
C LYS A 748 -45.12 -24.43 4.21
N SER A 749 -45.40 -23.49 3.31
CA SER A 749 -45.82 -22.12 3.64
C SER A 749 -47.28 -22.07 4.10
N HIS A 750 -47.50 -21.79 5.39
CA HIS A 750 -48.79 -21.23 5.84
C HIS A 750 -48.92 -19.77 5.39
N ILE A 751 -50.16 -19.35 5.17
CA ILE A 751 -50.50 -17.97 4.78
C ILE A 751 -50.10 -17.01 5.91
N ILE A 752 -49.30 -15.99 5.58
CA ILE A 752 -49.08 -14.81 6.41
C ILE A 752 -49.43 -13.58 5.55
N GLU A 753 -50.72 -13.28 5.47
CA GLU A 753 -51.21 -11.98 5.03
C GLU A 753 -51.08 -10.98 6.18
N ASP A 754 -49.87 -10.47 6.39
CA ASP A 754 -49.64 -9.30 7.25
C ASP A 754 -49.24 -8.12 6.35
N VAL A 755 -50.24 -7.60 5.64
CA VAL A 755 -50.13 -6.40 4.80
C VAL A 755 -50.04 -5.19 5.72
N TRP A 756 -48.97 -4.40 5.61
CA TRP A 756 -48.79 -3.24 6.47
C TRP A 756 -49.87 -2.19 6.16
N GLN A 757 -50.56 -1.74 7.21
CA GLN A 757 -51.67 -0.79 7.09
C GLN A 757 -51.26 0.58 7.62
N ARG A 758 -51.79 1.63 6.98
CA ARG A 758 -51.61 3.01 7.42
C ARG A 758 -52.13 3.19 8.85
N LEU A 759 -51.26 3.63 9.76
CA LEU A 759 -51.56 3.76 11.18
C LEU A 759 -52.26 5.09 11.48
N PRO A 760 -53.05 5.20 12.57
CA PRO A 760 -53.75 6.43 12.95
C PRO A 760 -52.84 7.54 13.51
N PHE A 761 -51.54 7.27 13.65
CA PHE A 761 -50.58 8.18 14.29
C PHE A 761 -50.04 9.24 13.33
N ASN A 762 -49.62 10.38 13.90
CA ASN A 762 -48.88 11.45 13.21
C ASN A 762 -47.52 11.78 13.87
N GLN A 763 -47.17 11.08 14.95
CA GLN A 763 -45.80 11.02 15.48
C GLN A 763 -45.43 9.56 15.79
N GLY A 764 -44.14 9.30 15.95
CA GLY A 764 -43.57 8.00 16.34
C GLY A 764 -42.05 8.05 16.29
N PRO A 765 -41.34 6.93 16.49
CA PRO A 765 -39.90 6.89 16.31
C PRO A 765 -39.49 7.23 14.88
N ALA A 766 -38.34 7.87 14.71
CA ALA A 766 -37.62 7.98 13.44
C ALA A 766 -37.07 6.60 13.02
N SER A 767 -36.79 6.39 11.74
CA SER A 767 -36.20 5.12 11.29
C SER A 767 -34.74 5.01 11.74
N TYR A 768 -34.16 3.81 11.69
CA TYR A 768 -32.71 3.63 11.91
C TYR A 768 -31.88 4.45 10.92
N ALA A 769 -32.35 4.60 9.68
CA ALA A 769 -31.68 5.41 8.66
C ALA A 769 -31.77 6.92 8.97
N GLN A 770 -32.93 7.42 9.42
CA GLN A 770 -33.11 8.82 9.81
C GLN A 770 -32.33 9.17 11.08
N GLU A 771 -32.36 8.30 12.10
CA GLU A 771 -31.60 8.48 13.33
C GLU A 771 -30.09 8.52 13.07
N ARG A 772 -29.58 7.65 12.18
CA ARG A 772 -28.18 7.68 11.74
C ARG A 772 -27.77 9.05 11.14
N ILE A 773 -28.61 9.62 10.26
CA ILE A 773 -28.33 10.92 9.62
C ILE A 773 -28.35 12.05 10.67
N TYR A 774 -29.42 12.12 11.46
CA TYR A 774 -29.60 13.16 12.48
C TYR A 774 -28.50 13.17 13.55
N LEU A 775 -28.04 11.99 13.98
CA LEU A 775 -26.95 11.86 14.95
C LEU A 775 -25.59 12.20 14.34
N ASP A 776 -25.33 11.86 13.07
CA ASP A 776 -24.08 12.23 12.40
C ASP A 776 -23.96 13.74 12.18
N GLU A 777 -25.05 14.45 11.83
CA GLU A 777 -25.04 15.92 11.74
C GLU A 777 -24.72 16.58 13.09
N ARG A 778 -25.31 16.10 14.19
CA ARG A 778 -24.95 16.56 15.54
C ARG A 778 -23.48 16.31 15.87
N VAL A 779 -22.97 15.11 15.58
CA VAL A 779 -21.54 14.79 15.80
C VAL A 779 -20.64 15.66 14.92
N ARG A 780 -21.05 16.03 13.70
CA ARG A 780 -20.33 17.00 12.86
C ARG A 780 -20.33 18.40 13.47
N PHE A 781 -21.46 18.88 13.98
CA PHE A 781 -21.54 20.16 14.68
C PHE A 781 -20.60 20.18 15.91
N ASP A 782 -20.72 19.19 16.80
CA ASP A 782 -19.92 19.06 18.02
C ASP A 782 -18.41 18.93 17.72
N THR A 783 -18.04 18.27 16.61
CA THR A 783 -16.63 18.07 16.21
C THR A 783 -16.01 19.31 15.55
N ASN A 784 -16.77 20.07 14.75
CA ASN A 784 -16.25 21.17 13.96
C ASN A 784 -16.53 22.57 14.57
N GLY A 785 -17.44 22.67 15.54
CA GLY A 785 -17.90 23.94 16.12
C GLY A 785 -18.79 24.78 15.18
N ILE A 786 -19.17 24.22 14.01
CA ILE A 786 -20.01 24.82 12.99
C ILE A 786 -20.86 23.73 12.32
N ASP A 787 -22.05 24.09 11.84
CA ASP A 787 -22.88 23.20 11.03
C ASP A 787 -22.18 22.85 9.71
N VAL A 788 -22.07 21.55 9.44
CA VAL A 788 -21.53 21.01 8.17
C VAL A 788 -22.69 20.33 7.43
N PRO A 789 -23.33 20.99 6.45
CA PRO A 789 -24.46 20.42 5.70
C PRO A 789 -23.96 19.29 4.79
N ALA A 790 -23.88 18.09 5.36
CA ALA A 790 -23.35 16.89 4.71
C ALA A 790 -24.42 16.13 3.90
N TYR A 791 -25.69 16.50 4.08
CA TYR A 791 -26.86 15.72 3.66
C TYR A 791 -27.92 16.57 2.91
N HIS A 792 -27.48 17.55 2.14
CA HIS A 792 -28.31 18.25 1.16
C HIS A 792 -28.24 17.53 -0.20
N ASP A 793 -29.37 17.29 -0.84
CA ASP A 793 -29.47 16.76 -2.21
C ASP A 793 -30.23 17.74 -3.10
N ILE A 794 -29.80 17.93 -4.35
CA ILE A 794 -30.31 18.99 -5.23
C ILE A 794 -30.59 18.50 -6.66
N ALA A 795 -31.87 18.48 -7.05
CA ALA A 795 -32.29 18.22 -8.42
C ALA A 795 -32.35 19.54 -9.21
N ILE A 796 -31.64 19.60 -10.34
CA ILE A 796 -31.43 20.83 -11.12
C ILE A 796 -32.02 20.68 -12.53
N TYR A 797 -33.08 21.44 -12.81
CA TYR A 797 -33.81 21.41 -14.07
C TYR A 797 -33.54 22.68 -14.88
N ARG A 798 -32.79 22.57 -15.99
CA ARG A 798 -32.65 23.66 -16.96
C ARG A 798 -33.75 23.55 -18.02
N ILE A 799 -34.58 24.60 -18.15
CA ILE A 799 -35.58 24.68 -19.20
C ILE A 799 -34.84 24.73 -20.55
N SER A 800 -35.04 23.70 -21.38
CA SER A 800 -34.30 23.55 -22.64
C SER A 800 -35.09 24.06 -23.86
N PHE A 801 -36.43 24.04 -23.77
CA PHE A 801 -37.36 24.50 -24.80
C PHE A 801 -38.73 24.78 -24.16
N GLY A 802 -39.60 25.52 -24.86
CA GLY A 802 -40.92 25.90 -24.34
C GLY A 802 -40.84 26.86 -23.15
N THR A 803 -41.91 26.89 -22.34
CA THR A 803 -41.99 27.73 -21.14
C THR A 803 -42.66 26.99 -19.98
N VAL A 804 -42.32 27.38 -18.74
CA VAL A 804 -42.90 26.82 -17.51
C VAL A 804 -43.70 27.90 -16.78
N SER A 805 -44.95 27.59 -16.40
CA SER A 805 -45.82 28.50 -15.67
C SER A 805 -45.51 28.43 -14.17
N ARG A 806 -45.12 29.56 -13.59
CA ARG A 806 -44.77 29.64 -12.17
C ARG A 806 -45.97 29.41 -11.27
N GLN A 807 -47.15 29.90 -11.63
CA GLN A 807 -48.41 29.59 -10.94
C GLN A 807 -48.70 28.08 -10.90
N ARG A 808 -48.46 27.33 -11.99
CA ARG A 808 -48.59 25.86 -11.96
C ARG A 808 -47.51 25.22 -11.11
N LEU A 809 -46.27 25.71 -11.17
CA LEU A 809 -45.17 25.21 -10.33
C LEU A 809 -45.48 25.38 -8.83
N ARG A 810 -45.95 26.55 -8.35
CA ARG A 810 -46.37 26.74 -6.95
C ARG A 810 -47.42 25.71 -6.51
N LYS A 811 -48.45 25.48 -7.34
CA LYS A 811 -49.47 24.44 -7.08
C LYS A 811 -48.85 23.03 -7.03
N THR A 812 -47.89 22.74 -7.90
CA THR A 812 -47.18 21.45 -7.97
C THR A 812 -46.41 21.18 -6.69
N LEU A 813 -45.64 22.15 -6.19
CA LEU A 813 -44.89 22.07 -4.93
C LEU A 813 -45.83 21.80 -3.74
N LYS A 814 -46.97 22.50 -3.70
CA LYS A 814 -48.01 22.28 -2.69
C LYS A 814 -48.57 20.85 -2.75
N ILE A 815 -48.92 20.34 -3.93
CA ILE A 815 -49.46 18.98 -4.11
C ILE A 815 -48.43 17.93 -3.64
N LEU A 816 -47.15 18.11 -3.96
CA LEU A 816 -46.08 17.21 -3.50
C LEU A 816 -45.98 17.19 -1.97
N LEU A 817 -46.03 18.35 -1.30
CA LEU A 817 -45.99 18.44 0.16
C LEU A 817 -47.26 17.88 0.82
N GLU A 818 -48.44 18.10 0.25
CA GLU A 818 -49.69 17.51 0.73
C GLU A 818 -49.62 15.98 0.70
N THR A 819 -49.17 15.44 -0.43
CA THR A 819 -49.07 14.00 -0.74
C THR A 819 -47.98 13.29 0.07
N HIS A 820 -46.75 13.81 0.04
CA HIS A 820 -45.55 13.16 0.56
C HIS A 820 -45.15 13.73 1.92
N SER A 821 -45.78 13.22 2.98
CA SER A 821 -45.61 13.76 4.34
C SER A 821 -44.15 13.74 4.87
N ALA A 822 -43.28 12.87 4.32
CA ALA A 822 -41.85 12.85 4.66
C ALA A 822 -41.18 14.21 4.44
N LEU A 823 -41.55 14.94 3.39
CA LEU A 823 -40.99 16.25 3.04
C LEU A 823 -41.36 17.39 4.03
N ARG A 824 -42.31 17.12 4.94
CA ARG A 824 -42.80 18.02 6.00
C ARG A 824 -42.85 17.36 7.38
N THR A 825 -41.90 16.45 7.65
CA THR A 825 -41.80 15.75 8.94
C THR A 825 -40.70 16.39 9.80
N SER A 826 -40.99 16.75 11.04
CA SER A 826 -40.02 17.28 11.99
C SER A 826 -39.39 16.19 12.86
N PHE A 827 -38.20 16.45 13.43
CA PHE A 827 -37.42 15.51 14.23
C PHE A 827 -36.99 16.11 15.58
N HIS A 828 -37.26 15.36 16.66
CA HIS A 828 -37.02 15.78 18.05
C HIS A 828 -36.36 14.64 18.82
N LEU A 829 -35.21 14.91 19.44
CA LEU A 829 -34.57 13.93 20.31
C LEU A 829 -35.27 13.93 21.68
N THR A 830 -35.66 12.76 22.15
CA THR A 830 -36.37 12.52 23.41
C THR A 830 -35.61 11.50 24.27
N ASP A 831 -36.06 11.26 25.50
CA ASP A 831 -35.55 10.18 26.35
C ASP A 831 -35.75 8.78 25.75
N ASN A 832 -36.68 8.63 24.79
CA ASN A 832 -36.94 7.39 24.05
C ASN A 832 -36.10 7.25 22.76
N GLY A 833 -35.20 8.19 22.48
CA GLY A 833 -34.48 8.30 21.21
C GLY A 833 -35.08 9.34 20.27
N LEU A 834 -34.78 9.26 18.96
CA LEU A 834 -35.27 10.23 17.99
C LEU A 834 -36.74 9.96 17.61
N GLU A 835 -37.63 10.90 17.91
CA GLU A 835 -39.01 10.91 17.41
C GLU A 835 -39.15 11.78 16.15
N GLN A 836 -40.05 11.37 15.26
CA GLN A 836 -40.47 12.12 14.07
C GLN A 836 -41.96 12.51 14.19
N ARG A 837 -42.35 13.69 13.69
CA ARG A 837 -43.73 14.17 13.67
C ARG A 837 -44.10 14.79 12.33
N ILE A 838 -45.20 14.33 11.74
CA ILE A 838 -45.75 14.91 10.51
C ILE A 838 -46.36 16.26 10.84
N GLU A 839 -45.79 17.35 10.31
CA GLU A 839 -46.29 18.71 10.56
C GLU A 839 -47.51 19.05 9.68
N PRO A 840 -48.32 20.04 10.08
CA PRO A 840 -49.31 20.67 9.21
C PRO A 840 -48.68 21.20 7.91
N LEU A 841 -49.50 21.37 6.88
CA LEU A 841 -49.03 21.93 5.61
C LEU A 841 -48.64 23.41 5.78
N ILE A 842 -47.38 23.72 5.53
CA ILE A 842 -46.87 25.10 5.40
C ILE A 842 -46.93 25.50 3.92
N GLU A 843 -47.22 26.77 3.64
CA GLU A 843 -47.20 27.29 2.27
C GLU A 843 -45.76 27.39 1.74
N CYS A 844 -45.45 26.59 0.72
CA CYS A 844 -44.15 26.58 0.05
C CYS A 844 -44.20 27.39 -1.25
N ASP A 845 -43.65 28.61 -1.21
CA ASP A 845 -43.24 29.35 -2.40
C ASP A 845 -41.74 29.16 -2.65
N TYR A 846 -41.26 29.56 -3.83
CA TYR A 846 -39.85 29.48 -4.21
C TYR A 846 -39.06 30.76 -3.85
N THR A 847 -37.74 30.67 -3.79
CA THR A 847 -36.84 31.83 -3.90
C THR A 847 -36.54 32.14 -5.38
N THR A 848 -35.99 33.32 -5.68
CA THR A 848 -35.64 33.69 -7.07
C THR A 848 -34.40 34.59 -7.13
N THR A 849 -33.43 34.21 -7.96
CA THR A 849 -32.19 34.96 -8.21
C THR A 849 -31.99 35.18 -9.72
N ILE A 850 -31.49 36.35 -10.13
CA ILE A 850 -31.09 36.60 -11.53
C ILE A 850 -29.62 36.22 -11.70
N TYR A 851 -29.29 35.48 -12.76
CA TYR A 851 -27.93 35.12 -13.10
C TYR A 851 -27.52 35.61 -14.51
N TYR A 852 -26.28 36.08 -14.61
CA TYR A 852 -25.71 36.66 -15.83
C TYR A 852 -24.87 35.64 -16.62
N ASN A 853 -24.26 34.66 -15.94
CA ASN A 853 -23.39 33.65 -16.56
C ASN A 853 -23.32 32.34 -15.76
N THR A 854 -22.78 31.29 -16.38
CA THR A 854 -22.67 29.93 -15.81
C THR A 854 -21.79 29.85 -14.56
N GLN A 855 -20.84 30.76 -14.36
CA GLN A 855 -20.00 30.78 -13.15
C GLN A 855 -20.79 31.27 -11.93
N GLN A 856 -21.64 32.28 -12.11
CA GLN A 856 -22.57 32.72 -11.07
C GLN A 856 -23.60 31.62 -10.74
N LEU A 857 -24.16 30.95 -11.75
CA LEU A 857 -25.09 29.83 -11.56
C LEU A 857 -24.47 28.71 -10.71
N LYS A 858 -23.21 28.34 -10.98
CA LYS A 858 -22.43 27.39 -10.16
C LYS A 858 -22.10 27.89 -8.75
N SER A 859 -22.13 29.20 -8.51
CA SER A 859 -22.02 29.77 -7.16
C SER A 859 -23.33 29.58 -6.39
N ILE A 860 -24.49 29.78 -7.04
CA ILE A 860 -25.82 29.59 -6.44
C ILE A 860 -26.08 28.11 -6.14
N GLU A 861 -25.79 27.22 -7.10
CA GLU A 861 -25.79 25.75 -6.92
C GLU A 861 -24.98 25.35 -5.68
N ARG A 862 -23.77 25.91 -5.55
CA ARG A 862 -22.89 25.63 -4.43
C ARG A 862 -23.42 26.17 -3.11
N GLU A 863 -24.05 27.36 -3.10
CA GLU A 863 -24.63 27.96 -1.90
C GLU A 863 -25.82 27.13 -1.38
N GLU A 864 -26.73 26.71 -2.26
CA GLU A 864 -27.83 25.80 -1.92
C GLU A 864 -27.34 24.47 -1.32
N LEU A 865 -26.19 23.97 -1.77
CA LEU A 865 -25.56 22.75 -1.26
C LEU A 865 -24.70 22.93 0.00
N ILE A 866 -24.30 24.15 0.40
CA ILE A 866 -23.38 24.36 1.55
C ILE A 866 -23.86 25.36 2.61
N ASN A 867 -25.07 25.89 2.49
CA ASN A 867 -25.65 26.79 3.49
C ASN A 867 -26.55 26.00 4.48
N PRO A 868 -26.11 25.74 5.73
CA PRO A 868 -26.87 24.93 6.68
C PRO A 868 -28.19 25.58 7.14
N SER A 869 -28.35 26.90 6.97
CA SER A 869 -29.58 27.60 7.40
C SER A 869 -30.81 27.35 6.51
N LEU A 870 -30.67 26.58 5.43
CA LEU A 870 -31.72 26.35 4.44
C LEU A 870 -32.78 25.34 4.88
N PHE A 871 -32.43 24.38 5.74
CA PHE A 871 -33.35 23.39 6.29
C PHE A 871 -33.48 23.55 7.81
N ASN A 872 -34.58 23.05 8.36
CA ASN A 872 -34.79 23.06 9.79
C ASN A 872 -35.58 21.82 10.21
N LEU A 873 -34.83 20.81 10.68
CA LEU A 873 -35.36 19.50 11.02
C LEU A 873 -36.34 19.56 12.20
N SER A 874 -36.19 20.48 13.16
CA SER A 874 -37.17 20.63 14.26
C SER A 874 -38.49 21.30 13.85
N LYS A 875 -38.58 21.84 12.63
CA LYS A 875 -39.78 22.43 12.03
C LYS A 875 -40.33 21.67 10.81
N GLY A 876 -39.67 20.58 10.41
CA GLY A 876 -40.02 19.83 9.20
C GLY A 876 -39.79 20.61 7.90
N HIS A 877 -38.92 21.62 7.91
CA HIS A 877 -38.51 22.32 6.69
C HIS A 877 -37.43 21.48 5.99
N LEU A 878 -37.83 20.54 5.13
CA LEU A 878 -36.93 19.57 4.46
C LEU A 878 -36.92 19.64 2.93
N MET A 879 -37.72 20.54 2.34
CA MET A 879 -37.80 20.79 0.90
C MET A 879 -37.76 22.30 0.64
N ARG A 880 -37.06 22.70 -0.43
CA ARG A 880 -36.93 24.09 -0.89
C ARG A 880 -36.90 24.14 -2.43
N CYS A 881 -37.46 25.20 -3.00
CA CYS A 881 -37.37 25.48 -4.44
C CYS A 881 -36.70 26.84 -4.66
N HIS A 882 -35.69 26.89 -5.54
CA HIS A 882 -34.99 28.11 -5.93
C HIS A 882 -34.98 28.23 -7.45
N ILE A 883 -35.55 29.31 -7.99
CA ILE A 883 -35.54 29.62 -9.42
C ILE A 883 -34.36 30.55 -9.75
N CYS A 884 -33.51 30.17 -10.70
CA CYS A 884 -32.46 31.03 -11.26
C CYS A 884 -32.91 31.53 -12.65
N LEU A 885 -33.19 32.82 -12.77
CA LEU A 885 -33.63 33.46 -14.01
C LEU A 885 -32.42 33.93 -14.82
N TYR A 886 -32.39 33.63 -16.12
CA TYR A 886 -31.33 34.12 -16.99
C TYR A 886 -31.59 35.57 -17.41
N HIS A 887 -30.61 36.47 -17.22
CA HIS A 887 -30.84 37.91 -17.30
C HIS A 887 -31.41 38.42 -18.64
N GLU A 888 -31.05 37.81 -19.77
CA GLU A 888 -31.51 38.24 -21.11
C GLU A 888 -33.03 38.02 -21.29
N ASN A 889 -33.55 36.90 -20.75
CA ASN A 889 -34.95 36.49 -20.83
C ASN A 889 -35.91 37.45 -20.11
N HIS A 890 -35.45 38.12 -19.04
CA HIS A 890 -36.29 38.85 -18.08
C HIS A 890 -36.08 40.37 -18.12
N SER A 891 -35.65 40.88 -19.26
CA SER A 891 -35.40 42.31 -19.51
C SER A 891 -36.68 43.16 -19.63
N THR A 892 -37.85 42.54 -19.84
CA THR A 892 -39.17 43.19 -19.79
C THR A 892 -40.21 42.30 -19.07
N ILE A 893 -41.30 42.90 -18.60
CA ILE A 893 -42.14 42.37 -17.52
C ILE A 893 -43.08 41.24 -17.98
N ASN A 894 -42.77 39.99 -17.59
CA ASN A 894 -43.76 38.91 -17.43
C ASN A 894 -43.35 37.93 -16.31
N TYR A 895 -43.62 38.31 -15.07
CA TYR A 895 -43.10 37.62 -13.88
C TYR A 895 -43.63 36.21 -13.61
N GLU A 896 -44.65 35.71 -14.31
CA GLU A 896 -45.28 34.39 -14.04
C GLU A 896 -44.86 33.26 -15.00
N THR A 897 -43.91 33.53 -15.91
CA THR A 897 -43.41 32.56 -16.91
C THR A 897 -41.89 32.39 -16.78
N LEU A 898 -41.41 31.15 -16.94
CA LEU A 898 -39.99 30.81 -17.07
C LEU A 898 -39.68 30.38 -18.51
N PHE A 899 -38.49 30.72 -18.99
CA PHE A 899 -38.06 30.64 -20.40
C PHE A 899 -36.83 29.73 -20.58
N PRO A 900 -36.46 29.36 -21.82
CA PRO A 900 -35.28 28.54 -22.06
C PRO A 900 -34.00 29.16 -21.49
N SER A 901 -33.16 28.31 -20.91
CA SER A 901 -32.03 28.63 -20.01
C SER A 901 -32.35 28.96 -18.57
N ASP A 902 -33.58 29.36 -18.20
CA ASP A 902 -33.92 29.48 -16.77
C ASP A 902 -33.81 28.11 -16.08
N VAL A 903 -33.46 28.13 -14.78
CA VAL A 903 -33.18 26.92 -14.00
C VAL A 903 -34.09 26.86 -12.77
N ILE A 904 -34.62 25.67 -12.48
CA ILE A 904 -35.31 25.34 -11.23
C ILE A 904 -34.40 24.41 -10.44
N MET A 905 -34.07 24.76 -9.20
CA MET A 905 -33.38 23.90 -8.26
C MET A 905 -34.38 23.44 -7.19
N LEU A 906 -34.59 22.12 -7.07
CA LEU A 906 -35.31 21.52 -5.95
C LEU A 906 -34.27 20.95 -5.00
N ASN A 907 -34.21 21.50 -3.79
CA ASN A 907 -33.22 21.17 -2.77
C ASN A 907 -33.94 20.44 -1.62
N PHE A 908 -33.37 19.32 -1.18
CA PHE A 908 -33.97 18.42 -0.19
C PHE A 908 -32.96 18.07 0.91
N HIS A 909 -33.46 17.76 2.10
CA HIS A 909 -32.65 17.11 3.13
C HIS A 909 -32.75 15.58 3.00
N HIS A 910 -31.59 14.90 2.96
CA HIS A 910 -31.48 13.45 2.71
C HIS A 910 -32.24 12.59 3.74
N ILE A 911 -32.57 13.15 4.92
CA ILE A 911 -33.42 12.50 5.93
C ILE A 911 -34.86 12.19 5.44
N ALA A 912 -35.29 12.80 4.33
CA ALA A 912 -36.59 12.61 3.71
C ALA A 912 -36.55 12.15 2.23
N VAL A 913 -35.37 12.03 1.62
CA VAL A 913 -35.18 11.69 0.19
C VAL A 913 -33.94 10.83 0.00
N ASP A 914 -34.09 9.65 -0.61
CA ASP A 914 -32.99 8.84 -1.14
C ASP A 914 -33.00 8.75 -2.68
N GLY A 915 -32.00 8.04 -3.24
CA GLY A 915 -31.80 7.95 -4.69
C GLY A 915 -32.98 7.37 -5.47
N GLU A 916 -33.71 6.40 -4.88
CA GLU A 916 -34.92 5.84 -5.48
C GLU A 916 -36.11 6.83 -5.36
N THR A 917 -36.17 7.58 -4.25
CA THR A 917 -37.16 8.63 -4.04
C THR A 917 -37.05 9.77 -5.06
N SER A 918 -35.85 10.07 -5.56
CA SER A 918 -35.68 11.09 -6.59
C SER A 918 -36.48 10.80 -7.86
N ASP A 919 -36.48 9.57 -8.38
CA ASP A 919 -37.25 9.24 -9.59
C ASP A 919 -38.78 9.24 -9.33
N ILE A 920 -39.22 8.82 -8.15
CA ILE A 920 -40.63 8.95 -7.72
C ILE A 920 -41.05 10.43 -7.71
N LEU A 921 -40.23 11.31 -7.11
CA LEU A 921 -40.49 12.75 -7.07
C LEU A 921 -40.46 13.39 -8.47
N ASN A 922 -39.63 12.89 -9.39
CA ASN A 922 -39.55 13.37 -10.77
C ASN A 922 -40.84 13.08 -11.54
N GLU A 923 -41.35 11.84 -11.48
CA GLU A 923 -42.61 11.45 -12.09
C GLU A 923 -43.80 12.22 -11.49
N ASP A 924 -43.85 12.34 -10.17
CA ASP A 924 -44.93 13.01 -9.46
C ASP A 924 -44.90 14.54 -9.70
N LEU A 925 -43.73 15.18 -9.78
CA LEU A 925 -43.56 16.58 -10.17
C LEU A 925 -44.12 16.83 -11.58
N CYS A 926 -43.76 15.99 -12.55
CA CYS A 926 -44.27 16.09 -13.92
C CYS A 926 -45.77 15.81 -14.00
N THR A 927 -46.30 14.88 -13.20
CA THR A 927 -47.72 14.52 -13.18
C THR A 927 -48.56 15.65 -12.57
N ALA A 928 -48.20 16.12 -11.37
CA ALA A 928 -48.89 17.21 -10.68
C ALA A 928 -48.86 18.53 -11.46
N TYR A 929 -47.77 18.86 -12.17
CA TYR A 929 -47.67 20.07 -12.98
C TYR A 929 -48.57 20.06 -14.22
N ASN A 930 -48.79 18.89 -14.82
CA ASN A 930 -49.60 18.74 -16.03
C ASN A 930 -51.09 18.48 -15.72
N GLN A 931 -51.38 17.68 -14.69
CA GLN A 931 -52.74 17.24 -14.34
C GLN A 931 -53.37 18.03 -13.18
N GLY A 932 -52.58 18.75 -12.39
CA GLY A 932 -53.06 19.54 -11.25
C GLY A 932 -53.45 18.71 -10.01
N SER A 933 -53.11 17.42 -9.97
CA SER A 933 -53.37 16.52 -8.85
C SER A 933 -52.41 15.30 -8.88
N LEU A 934 -52.39 14.51 -7.80
CA LEU A 934 -51.79 13.17 -7.75
C LEU A 934 -52.82 12.18 -7.22
N SER A 935 -52.87 10.97 -7.79
CA SER A 935 -53.82 9.92 -7.41
C SER A 935 -53.14 8.81 -6.61
N ILE A 936 -52.88 9.07 -5.32
CA ILE A 936 -52.47 8.05 -4.35
C ILE A 936 -53.70 7.53 -3.59
N GLY A 937 -53.81 6.20 -3.42
CA GLY A 937 -54.92 5.57 -2.71
C GLY A 937 -54.98 5.99 -1.23
N SER A 938 -56.19 6.16 -0.68
CA SER A 938 -56.42 6.66 0.69
C SER A 938 -55.67 5.89 1.78
N ASN A 939 -55.47 4.59 1.55
CA ASN A 939 -54.92 3.63 2.50
C ASN A 939 -53.41 3.38 2.28
N ALA A 940 -52.77 4.12 1.36
CA ALA A 940 -51.33 4.02 1.15
C ALA A 940 -50.55 4.35 2.43
N LEU A 941 -49.44 3.66 2.65
CA LEU A 941 -48.51 3.94 3.74
C LEU A 941 -47.89 5.33 3.58
N ARG A 942 -47.43 5.88 4.70
CA ARG A 942 -46.51 7.02 4.78
C ARG A 942 -45.19 6.51 5.35
N TYR A 943 -44.13 7.31 5.24
CA TYR A 943 -42.84 6.95 5.81
C TYR A 943 -42.88 6.69 7.34
N LEU A 944 -43.71 7.44 8.08
CA LEU A 944 -43.95 7.21 9.50
C LEU A 944 -44.49 5.79 9.79
N ASP A 945 -45.35 5.26 8.93
CA ASP A 945 -45.93 3.92 9.09
C ASP A 945 -44.84 2.84 8.89
N TYR A 946 -44.00 2.99 7.86
CA TYR A 946 -42.78 2.18 7.67
C TYR A 946 -41.89 2.22 8.92
N SER A 947 -41.61 3.41 9.45
CA SER A 947 -40.69 3.62 10.57
C SER A 947 -41.17 2.95 11.87
N ILE A 948 -42.48 2.98 12.14
CA ILE A 948 -43.07 2.31 13.30
C ILE A 948 -42.93 0.78 13.17
N HIS A 949 -43.15 0.22 11.97
CA HIS A 949 -42.96 -1.21 11.73
C HIS A 949 -41.48 -1.64 11.73
N GLU A 950 -40.58 -0.85 11.15
CA GLU A 950 -39.12 -1.10 11.15
C GLU A 950 -38.59 -1.25 12.59
N ARG A 951 -39.02 -0.38 13.50
CA ARG A 951 -38.64 -0.41 14.93
C ARG A 951 -39.29 -1.55 15.73
N GLN A 952 -40.17 -2.35 15.11
CA GLN A 952 -40.81 -3.53 15.71
C GLN A 952 -40.21 -4.86 15.20
N LEU A 953 -39.26 -4.81 14.26
CA LEU A 953 -38.62 -6.02 13.70
C LEU A 953 -37.68 -6.70 14.71
N ASP A 954 -37.69 -8.04 14.73
CA ASP A 954 -36.76 -8.82 15.55
C ASP A 954 -35.37 -8.89 14.91
N MET A 955 -34.56 -7.86 15.16
CA MET A 955 -33.22 -7.74 14.57
C MET A 955 -32.21 -8.78 15.11
N ARG A 956 -32.54 -9.63 16.10
CA ARG A 956 -31.57 -10.51 16.79
C ARG A 956 -30.76 -11.40 15.84
N ALA A 957 -31.41 -11.95 14.81
CA ALA A 957 -30.75 -12.80 13.81
C ALA A 957 -29.75 -12.01 12.95
N ALA A 958 -30.16 -10.83 12.46
CA ALA A 958 -29.31 -9.93 11.70
C ALA A 958 -28.15 -9.37 12.54
N SER A 959 -28.43 -8.94 13.78
CA SER A 959 -27.39 -8.46 14.71
C SER A 959 -26.34 -9.53 15.00
N LYS A 960 -26.73 -10.80 15.17
CA LYS A 960 -25.74 -11.88 15.32
C LYS A 960 -24.90 -12.05 14.04
N PHE A 961 -25.53 -12.15 12.88
CA PHE A 961 -24.84 -12.28 11.60
C PHE A 961 -23.80 -11.16 11.36
N TRP A 962 -24.16 -9.91 11.64
CA TRP A 962 -23.24 -8.79 11.48
C TRP A 962 -22.11 -8.78 12.51
N LEU A 963 -22.34 -9.23 13.74
CA LEU A 963 -21.28 -9.45 14.73
C LEU A 963 -20.32 -10.56 14.28
N ASP A 964 -20.85 -11.68 13.78
CA ASP A 964 -20.08 -12.83 13.31
C ASP A 964 -19.20 -12.43 12.08
N ILE A 965 -19.76 -11.74 11.07
CA ILE A 965 -18.99 -11.27 9.89
C ILE A 965 -17.92 -10.23 10.24
N LEU A 966 -18.20 -9.28 11.14
CA LEU A 966 -17.29 -8.19 11.47
C LEU A 966 -16.29 -8.55 12.57
N GLN A 967 -16.35 -9.77 13.12
CA GLN A 967 -15.51 -10.22 14.22
C GLN A 967 -14.01 -10.09 13.87
N GLY A 968 -13.27 -9.34 14.68
CA GLY A 968 -11.83 -9.14 14.48
C GLY A 968 -11.46 -8.40 13.18
N TYR A 969 -12.32 -7.54 12.63
CA TYR A 969 -11.90 -6.53 11.66
C TYR A 969 -11.47 -5.26 12.40
N ASP A 970 -10.25 -4.76 12.18
CA ASP A 970 -9.85 -3.47 12.76
C ASP A 970 -10.41 -2.28 11.95
N LEU A 971 -11.57 -1.79 12.38
CA LEU A 971 -12.22 -0.60 11.83
C LEU A 971 -11.39 0.70 11.99
N LYS A 972 -10.29 0.69 12.75
CA LYS A 972 -9.34 1.82 12.86
C LYS A 972 -8.20 1.72 11.85
N GLN A 973 -7.83 0.51 11.42
CA GLN A 973 -6.82 0.33 10.39
C GLN A 973 -7.33 0.92 9.07
N SER A 974 -6.51 1.77 8.45
CA SER A 974 -6.81 2.30 7.11
C SER A 974 -6.24 1.33 6.08
N LEU A 975 -7.00 1.03 5.03
CA LEU A 975 -6.49 0.30 3.86
C LEU A 975 -5.18 0.95 3.39
N PRO A 976 -4.10 0.19 3.11
CA PRO A 976 -2.80 0.77 2.73
C PRO A 976 -2.80 1.23 1.26
N LEU A 977 -3.63 2.22 0.96
CA LEU A 977 -3.72 2.88 -0.34
C LEU A 977 -2.58 3.90 -0.51
N PRO A 978 -2.20 4.26 -1.74
CA PRO A 978 -1.16 5.26 -1.99
C PRO A 978 -1.68 6.69 -1.71
N TYR A 979 -1.81 7.03 -0.43
CA TYR A 979 -2.22 8.35 0.05
C TYR A 979 -1.13 9.41 -0.22
N ASP A 980 -1.55 10.61 -0.65
CA ASP A 980 -0.67 11.78 -0.83
C ASP A 980 -0.45 12.58 0.46
N TYR A 981 -1.35 12.41 1.44
CA TYR A 981 -1.45 13.17 2.66
C TYR A 981 -1.80 12.25 3.83
N GLN A 982 -1.27 12.52 5.03
CA GLN A 982 -1.59 11.74 6.22
C GLN A 982 -3.06 11.94 6.64
N ARG A 983 -3.69 10.86 7.12
CA ARG A 983 -5.07 10.87 7.65
C ARG A 983 -5.11 11.50 9.04
N THR A 984 -5.20 12.82 9.10
CA THR A 984 -5.20 13.62 10.34
C THR A 984 -6.54 13.57 11.10
N GLY A 985 -6.82 12.42 11.72
CA GLY A 985 -7.89 12.25 12.71
C GLY A 985 -9.33 12.28 12.15
N ASN A 986 -10.30 12.48 13.05
CA ASN A 986 -11.75 12.47 12.75
C ASN A 986 -12.25 13.78 12.12
N ASN A 987 -11.57 14.28 11.09
CA ASN A 987 -11.94 15.52 10.41
C ASN A 987 -13.19 15.33 9.51
N ARG A 988 -14.39 15.35 10.13
CA ARG A 988 -15.71 15.17 9.49
C ARG A 988 -16.23 16.42 8.76
N SER A 989 -15.35 17.28 8.24
CA SER A 989 -15.71 18.57 7.61
C SER A 989 -16.30 18.48 6.19
N GLY A 990 -16.66 17.26 5.73
CA GLY A 990 -17.22 17.01 4.41
C GLY A 990 -16.15 16.79 3.34
N ALA A 991 -15.92 15.53 2.98
CA ALA A 991 -14.90 15.15 2.00
C ALA A 991 -15.28 15.60 0.57
N ARG A 992 -14.73 16.73 0.13
CA ARG A 992 -14.70 17.08 -1.30
C ARG A 992 -13.97 15.97 -2.06
N VAL A 993 -14.46 15.56 -3.24
CA VAL A 993 -13.84 14.48 -4.05
C VAL A 993 -13.08 14.97 -5.29
N ARG A 994 -11.92 14.37 -5.57
CA ARG A 994 -11.31 14.28 -6.91
C ARG A 994 -12.12 13.25 -7.70
N VAL A 995 -12.33 13.49 -8.98
CA VAL A 995 -13.10 12.61 -9.87
C VAL A 995 -12.21 12.23 -11.06
N VAL A 996 -12.30 10.97 -11.48
CA VAL A 996 -11.74 10.46 -12.73
C VAL A 996 -12.82 9.67 -13.46
N ARG A 997 -12.90 9.86 -14.78
CA ARG A 997 -13.88 9.24 -15.66
C ARG A 997 -13.16 8.61 -16.84
N PHE A 998 -13.54 7.39 -17.21
CA PHE A 998 -13.07 6.72 -18.41
C PHE A 998 -14.19 5.80 -18.94
N GLU A 999 -14.29 5.69 -20.26
CA GLU A 999 -15.23 4.77 -20.93
C GLU A 999 -14.46 3.53 -21.39
N PHE A 1000 -14.99 2.34 -21.10
CA PHE A 1000 -14.43 1.11 -21.64
C PHE A 1000 -14.77 0.94 -23.11
N GLY A 1001 -13.79 0.51 -23.90
CA GLY A 1001 -13.99 0.18 -25.31
C GLY A 1001 -15.14 -0.83 -25.51
N SER A 1002 -15.80 -0.73 -26.66
CA SER A 1002 -16.98 -1.54 -27.00
C SER A 1002 -16.74 -3.04 -26.81
N SER A 1003 -15.60 -3.56 -27.25
CA SER A 1003 -15.18 -4.96 -27.13
C SER A 1003 -15.05 -5.43 -25.67
N LEU A 1004 -14.48 -4.59 -24.80
CA LEU A 1004 -14.23 -4.90 -23.39
C LEU A 1004 -15.52 -4.86 -22.57
N SER A 1005 -16.42 -3.94 -22.92
CA SER A 1005 -17.74 -3.82 -22.31
C SER A 1005 -18.61 -5.05 -22.59
N HIS A 1006 -18.63 -5.54 -23.83
CA HIS A 1006 -19.31 -6.80 -24.17
C HIS A 1006 -18.64 -7.99 -23.46
N ALA A 1007 -17.31 -8.07 -23.43
CA ALA A 1007 -16.58 -9.14 -22.77
C ALA A 1007 -16.88 -9.27 -21.26
N PHE A 1008 -17.07 -8.13 -20.57
CA PHE A 1008 -17.52 -8.08 -19.17
C PHE A 1008 -18.96 -8.60 -18.99
N LEU A 1009 -19.89 -8.18 -19.85
CA LEU A 1009 -21.30 -8.62 -19.81
C LEU A 1009 -21.45 -10.11 -20.16
N ASP A 1010 -20.75 -10.56 -21.20
CA ASP A 1010 -20.65 -11.98 -21.59
C ASP A 1010 -20.14 -12.83 -20.44
N TYR A 1011 -19.09 -12.37 -19.74
CA TYR A 1011 -18.53 -13.10 -18.61
C TYR A 1011 -19.49 -13.17 -17.42
N ALA A 1012 -20.15 -12.05 -17.06
CA ALA A 1012 -21.18 -12.03 -16.00
C ALA A 1012 -22.28 -13.08 -16.27
N SER A 1013 -22.75 -13.14 -17.51
CA SER A 1013 -23.72 -14.13 -17.99
C SER A 1013 -23.19 -15.57 -17.85
N ARG A 1014 -21.98 -15.86 -18.39
CA ARG A 1014 -21.35 -17.19 -18.35
C ARG A 1014 -21.20 -17.73 -16.92
N VAL A 1015 -20.75 -16.90 -15.97
CA VAL A 1015 -20.51 -17.33 -14.58
C VAL A 1015 -21.73 -17.16 -13.66
N ASN A 1016 -22.88 -16.77 -14.22
CA ASN A 1016 -24.18 -16.63 -13.56
C ASN A 1016 -24.15 -15.69 -12.34
N VAL A 1017 -23.64 -14.47 -12.54
CA VAL A 1017 -23.63 -13.38 -11.54
C VAL A 1017 -24.16 -12.07 -12.11
N SER A 1018 -24.58 -11.15 -11.25
CA SER A 1018 -24.97 -9.81 -11.67
C SER A 1018 -23.77 -8.94 -12.04
N VAL A 1019 -24.01 -7.90 -12.85
CA VAL A 1019 -23.02 -6.85 -13.15
C VAL A 1019 -22.47 -6.20 -11.87
N PHE A 1020 -23.31 -6.04 -10.85
CA PHE A 1020 -22.89 -5.54 -9.53
C PHE A 1020 -21.91 -6.50 -8.84
N GLN A 1021 -22.22 -7.80 -8.78
CA GLN A 1021 -21.34 -8.82 -8.20
C GLN A 1021 -19.99 -8.91 -8.94
N LEU A 1022 -20.02 -8.84 -10.28
CA LEU A 1022 -18.81 -8.87 -11.08
C LEU A 1022 -17.97 -7.58 -10.90
N GLY A 1023 -18.59 -6.40 -10.94
CA GLY A 1023 -17.91 -5.13 -10.69
C GLY A 1023 -17.31 -5.05 -9.29
N LEU A 1024 -18.00 -5.61 -8.29
CA LEU A 1024 -17.52 -5.72 -6.91
C LEU A 1024 -16.31 -6.68 -6.83
N ALA A 1025 -16.35 -7.85 -7.48
CA ALA A 1025 -15.20 -8.75 -7.57
C ALA A 1025 -13.99 -8.11 -8.27
N CYS A 1026 -14.20 -7.34 -9.34
CA CYS A 1026 -13.16 -6.51 -9.96
C CYS A 1026 -12.57 -5.49 -8.97
N PHE A 1027 -13.41 -4.84 -8.14
CA PHE A 1027 -12.96 -3.83 -7.19
C PHE A 1027 -12.21 -4.41 -5.99
N PHE A 1028 -12.64 -5.55 -5.44
CA PHE A 1028 -11.86 -6.31 -4.45
C PHE A 1028 -10.50 -6.75 -5.02
N THR A 1029 -10.49 -7.33 -6.23
CA THR A 1029 -9.26 -7.73 -6.93
C THR A 1029 -8.30 -6.56 -7.14
N PHE A 1030 -8.85 -5.42 -7.57
CA PHE A 1030 -8.10 -4.18 -7.74
C PHE A 1030 -7.52 -3.65 -6.43
N LEU A 1031 -8.33 -3.56 -5.37
CA LEU A 1031 -7.88 -3.04 -4.07
C LEU A 1031 -6.81 -3.94 -3.44
N ALA A 1032 -6.94 -5.27 -3.57
CA ALA A 1032 -5.90 -6.21 -3.15
C ALA A 1032 -4.59 -5.95 -3.91
N ARG A 1033 -4.60 -5.93 -5.26
CA ARG A 1033 -3.39 -5.63 -6.03
C ARG A 1033 -2.89 -4.19 -5.89
N LEU A 1034 -3.71 -3.23 -5.43
CA LEU A 1034 -3.30 -1.86 -5.14
C LEU A 1034 -2.67 -1.71 -3.75
N SER A 1035 -3.17 -2.44 -2.74
CA SER A 1035 -2.69 -2.43 -1.36
C SER A 1035 -1.22 -2.89 -1.22
N GLY A 1036 -0.80 -3.84 -2.06
CA GLY A 1036 0.47 -4.55 -1.91
C GLY A 1036 0.42 -5.70 -0.90
N GLU A 1037 -0.71 -5.91 -0.22
CA GLU A 1037 -0.97 -7.13 0.56
C GLU A 1037 -1.00 -8.34 -0.38
N THR A 1038 -0.45 -9.46 0.07
CA THR A 1038 -0.15 -10.62 -0.78
C THR A 1038 -0.57 -11.95 -0.17
N SER A 1039 -0.38 -12.10 1.15
CA SER A 1039 -0.97 -13.13 1.99
C SER A 1039 -2.14 -12.55 2.79
N ASP A 1040 -3.20 -13.36 2.92
CA ASP A 1040 -4.35 -13.18 3.82
C ASP A 1040 -5.02 -11.80 3.77
N VAL A 1041 -5.40 -11.38 2.56
CA VAL A 1041 -6.09 -10.12 2.25
C VAL A 1041 -7.48 -10.09 2.93
N ASP A 1042 -7.71 -9.13 3.84
CA ASP A 1042 -8.96 -8.95 4.59
C ASP A 1042 -9.53 -7.54 4.31
N LEU A 1043 -10.43 -7.44 3.33
CA LEU A 1043 -10.97 -6.17 2.86
C LEU A 1043 -12.44 -6.01 3.25
N CYS A 1044 -12.83 -4.85 3.77
CA CYS A 1044 -14.23 -4.49 4.00
C CYS A 1044 -14.64 -3.24 3.21
N LEU A 1045 -15.69 -3.36 2.38
CA LEU A 1045 -16.21 -2.30 1.52
C LEU A 1045 -17.66 -1.96 1.90
N ALA A 1046 -18.00 -0.67 1.87
CA ALA A 1046 -19.39 -0.24 2.01
C ALA A 1046 -20.12 -0.37 0.66
N CYS A 1047 -21.27 -1.05 0.65
CA CYS A 1047 -22.20 -1.07 -0.47
C CYS A 1047 -23.57 -0.55 -0.02
N TYR A 1048 -24.36 -0.02 -0.96
CA TYR A 1048 -25.65 0.58 -0.65
C TYR A 1048 -26.78 -0.32 -1.15
N SER A 1049 -27.83 -0.48 -0.33
CA SER A 1049 -29.05 -1.19 -0.68
C SER A 1049 -30.24 -0.25 -0.55
N ALA A 1050 -31.14 -0.27 -1.55
CA ALA A 1050 -32.36 0.53 -1.57
C ALA A 1050 -33.34 0.20 -0.42
N ASN A 1051 -33.23 -0.97 0.21
CA ASN A 1051 -34.03 -1.38 1.38
C ASN A 1051 -35.56 -1.39 1.19
N ARG A 1052 -36.05 -1.40 -0.05
CA ARG A 1052 -37.50 -1.45 -0.38
C ARG A 1052 -37.99 -2.89 -0.53
N TYR A 1053 -37.76 -3.71 0.50
CA TYR A 1053 -37.97 -5.17 0.46
C TYR A 1053 -39.44 -5.62 0.40
N ARG A 1054 -40.42 -4.72 0.61
CA ARG A 1054 -41.85 -5.01 0.42
C ARG A 1054 -42.47 -4.20 -0.73
N PRO A 1055 -43.50 -4.70 -1.43
CA PRO A 1055 -44.22 -3.96 -2.47
C PRO A 1055 -44.80 -2.62 -1.98
N GLU A 1056 -45.27 -2.54 -0.73
CA GLU A 1056 -45.86 -1.31 -0.18
C GLU A 1056 -44.86 -0.15 -0.04
N LEU A 1057 -43.55 -0.43 -0.10
CA LEU A 1057 -42.47 0.57 0.04
C LEU A 1057 -42.01 1.17 -1.29
N GLN A 1058 -42.42 0.59 -2.43
CA GLN A 1058 -41.84 0.86 -3.74
C GLN A 1058 -42.17 2.26 -4.30
N ARG A 1059 -43.28 2.90 -3.90
CA ARG A 1059 -43.59 4.31 -4.26
C ARG A 1059 -43.59 5.28 -3.06
N LEU A 1060 -42.94 4.92 -1.95
CA LEU A 1060 -42.84 5.82 -0.79
C LEU A 1060 -41.69 6.82 -0.94
N VAL A 1061 -41.98 8.11 -0.77
CA VAL A 1061 -40.97 9.18 -0.61
C VAL A 1061 -40.39 9.10 0.80
N GLY A 1062 -39.07 8.95 0.93
CA GLY A 1062 -38.39 8.85 2.22
C GLY A 1062 -36.95 8.35 2.12
N LEU A 1063 -36.30 8.18 3.27
CA LEU A 1063 -34.93 7.67 3.39
C LEU A 1063 -34.94 6.17 3.70
N PHE A 1064 -34.81 5.30 2.70
CA PHE A 1064 -34.72 3.85 2.90
C PHE A 1064 -33.28 3.34 2.81
N VAL A 1065 -32.44 3.97 1.99
CA VAL A 1065 -31.08 3.48 1.66
C VAL A 1065 -30.24 3.15 2.91
N THR A 1066 -29.80 1.88 2.96
CA THR A 1066 -28.95 1.33 4.02
C THR A 1066 -27.54 1.02 3.50
N THR A 1067 -26.56 1.05 4.41
CA THR A 1067 -25.13 0.85 4.10
C THR A 1067 -24.68 -0.49 4.67
N LEU A 1068 -24.38 -1.45 3.80
CA LEU A 1068 -24.04 -2.83 4.13
C LEU A 1068 -22.52 -3.06 4.02
N PRO A 1069 -21.84 -3.57 5.06
CA PRO A 1069 -20.42 -3.87 5.00
C PRO A 1069 -20.17 -5.23 4.34
N TYR A 1070 -19.62 -5.19 3.13
CA TYR A 1070 -19.13 -6.36 2.42
C TYR A 1070 -17.68 -6.64 2.85
N ARG A 1071 -17.49 -7.60 3.76
CA ARG A 1071 -16.15 -8.10 4.14
C ARG A 1071 -15.82 -9.36 3.36
N LEU A 1072 -14.64 -9.40 2.74
CA LEU A 1072 -14.10 -10.60 2.10
C LEU A 1072 -12.66 -10.85 2.55
N ARG A 1073 -12.38 -12.09 2.97
CA ARG A 1073 -11.05 -12.64 3.19
C ARG A 1073 -10.69 -13.57 2.03
N PHE A 1074 -9.50 -13.40 1.45
CA PHE A 1074 -9.03 -14.22 0.32
C PHE A 1074 -7.49 -14.16 0.17
N ASN A 1075 -6.94 -15.01 -0.69
CA ASN A 1075 -5.51 -15.09 -0.95
C ASN A 1075 -5.19 -14.83 -2.44
N LEU A 1076 -4.06 -14.18 -2.75
CA LEU A 1076 -3.73 -13.87 -4.16
C LEU A 1076 -3.34 -15.09 -5.01
N ASN A 1077 -3.20 -16.28 -4.42
CA ASN A 1077 -3.10 -17.54 -5.16
C ASN A 1077 -4.42 -17.96 -5.83
N GLU A 1078 -5.56 -17.42 -5.40
CA GLU A 1078 -6.88 -17.74 -5.98
C GLU A 1078 -7.06 -17.16 -7.39
N SER A 1079 -7.91 -17.79 -8.20
CA SER A 1079 -8.31 -17.27 -9.51
C SER A 1079 -9.39 -16.21 -9.39
N PHE A 1080 -9.58 -15.41 -10.45
CA PHE A 1080 -10.67 -14.44 -10.50
C PHE A 1080 -12.07 -15.10 -10.44
N ASP A 1081 -12.23 -16.32 -10.98
CA ASP A 1081 -13.49 -17.08 -10.87
C ASP A 1081 -13.85 -17.37 -9.40
N GLN A 1082 -12.85 -17.70 -8.58
CA GLN A 1082 -13.05 -17.99 -7.15
C GLN A 1082 -13.55 -16.76 -6.40
N ILE A 1083 -12.94 -15.59 -6.63
CA ILE A 1083 -13.39 -14.32 -6.03
C ILE A 1083 -14.81 -13.97 -6.50
N VAL A 1084 -15.16 -14.23 -7.75
CA VAL A 1084 -16.54 -14.03 -8.25
C VAL A 1084 -17.54 -14.96 -7.54
N GLN A 1085 -17.21 -16.23 -7.27
CA GLN A 1085 -18.09 -17.10 -6.47
C GLN A 1085 -18.12 -16.71 -4.98
N HIS A 1086 -17.00 -16.26 -4.41
CA HIS A 1086 -16.96 -15.74 -3.04
C HIS A 1086 -17.86 -14.50 -2.87
N ILE A 1087 -17.78 -13.53 -3.79
CA ILE A 1087 -18.67 -12.37 -3.82
C ILE A 1087 -20.13 -12.77 -4.03
N ARG A 1088 -20.41 -13.70 -4.95
CA ARG A 1088 -21.77 -14.23 -5.15
C ARG A 1088 -22.37 -14.78 -3.85
N ASN A 1089 -21.62 -15.62 -3.14
CA ASN A 1089 -22.04 -16.21 -1.87
C ASN A 1089 -22.22 -15.14 -0.78
N LEU A 1090 -21.26 -14.22 -0.66
CA LEU A 1090 -21.31 -13.11 0.30
C LEU A 1090 -22.55 -12.23 0.09
N THR A 1091 -22.81 -11.79 -1.15
CA THR A 1091 -24.03 -11.04 -1.52
C THR A 1091 -25.29 -11.81 -1.15
N MET A 1092 -25.37 -13.10 -1.50
CA MET A 1092 -26.55 -13.94 -1.24
C MET A 1092 -26.78 -14.24 0.24
N THR A 1093 -25.77 -14.06 1.10
CA THR A 1093 -25.92 -14.20 2.56
C THR A 1093 -26.27 -12.87 3.19
N ILE A 1094 -25.60 -11.78 2.77
CA ILE A 1094 -25.88 -10.42 3.22
C ILE A 1094 -27.35 -10.03 2.99
N PHE A 1095 -27.93 -10.31 1.81
CA PHE A 1095 -29.33 -9.99 1.52
C PHE A 1095 -30.39 -10.77 2.32
N ARG A 1096 -30.00 -11.73 3.17
CA ARG A 1096 -30.92 -12.42 4.11
C ARG A 1096 -30.92 -11.79 5.52
N HIS A 1097 -30.02 -10.84 5.75
CA HIS A 1097 -29.73 -10.26 7.06
C HIS A 1097 -29.52 -8.73 6.98
N SER A 1098 -29.84 -8.12 5.84
CA SER A 1098 -29.71 -6.69 5.52
C SER A 1098 -30.98 -5.91 5.85
#